data_AF-A0A540WIJ4-F1
#
_entry.id   AF-A0A540WIJ4-F1
#
_cell.length_a   1.000
_cell.length_b   1.000
_cell.length_c   1.000
_cell.angle_alpha   90.00
_cell.angle_beta   90.00
_cell.angle_gamma   90.00
#
_symmetry.space_group_name_H-M   'P 1'
#
loop_
_entity.id
_entity.type
_entity.pdbx_description
1 polymer ?
#
loop_
_entity_poly.entity_id
_entity_poly.type
_entity_poly.pdbx_seq_one_letter_code
_entity_poly.pdbx_strand_id
1 'polypeptide(L)'
;MEALLSAVRTRQRRYLWLQGLALGFMAACLLWVGGGLLGLVAPRLGGSLLGMAVPVGAAVACVFGLWLARRRVGDDLLTARLVGQRRPELSLDVLAAVELRREQGGHANGSPELAEAFLAQMDTRVRTVDVRSIVDGRPVQRSALAACGVLLVLALVLGLFGEKWAAGLKRILEVARAPEAPTQVEPITGDIELTYRYPAYTGLSQRTVPGTDGAVSAPAGTEILIKTRSDRPVERAELVINTESVPLKVTGNRDLEGTFIAKQTGHYHFVFYARREKPLAVGPDIPLTVEADKAPQVTLMTPAAELEVDPNQKVTLKYEATDDYGLSGLSLVFRTPGAQKDTRVPLRREDGRRSRDTYTWDLGSLKMDAGDRITYFVEAQDNDAVDGPKKGVSRTQVLRIYSAAEHHRAALEKAEQLWGRMVDHLADRLEGPDRDKQKDAQAIATAASVDTSGQQLITDMRTLAQTLSRERDVPTELVSALANISESLGSHINGTADFRRLYLRTQRARGEDWGTGNRLSGVVTEEIAELEKDILYLEALLDRQKLEALQEMGKQLAGERRELSRLIEQFKANPDEAARQAVMEQIQQLKARIQELMQRMAEMRKGIRDEHLNAEALSEMMKDQDMQSALDEVEKLMREGKTDEALAKLQELGMQMDEMLKGLDEANEEFGGEQYPELAEKFGKFMEDLKGTVDEQQRVAEQTRQLRDQARAQNKERLSERGESIKNDLMRKVQQAQQSYDKLNPEHLNSRAARPLEEAQSELRNVESALKVNDFDLAAEAAARAEDAARQLAGMGEQQKQLDEMFGNPPEVRQQSSELAQRLDRDARNVQDVNKQLQSLFPPPGSQLSQQEKQQLQQLSEQQQQLEQRAQNLRQQMEEMEQTAPLFGEEAAQQMEGVGQRMGEAAQRMQGKDPGRGYGEQQAALEGLRQFQQQMQQGQKGRKGGLPLPGGMSGRKQGNSGRDPKDEVELPDEDAFQAPKEFRKDLLDAMKQGAPEKYREQVKRYYEELVK
;
A
#
# COMPACT_ATOMS: atom_id res chain seq x y z
N MET A 1 -36.74 -10.54 -14.82
CA MET A 1 -36.12 -10.24 -13.52
C MET A 1 -36.23 -8.76 -13.17
N GLU A 2 -35.76 -7.85 -14.03
CA GLU A 2 -35.91 -6.39 -13.85
C GLU A 2 -37.36 -5.97 -13.59
N ALA A 3 -38.31 -6.58 -14.31
CA ALA A 3 -39.74 -6.35 -14.11
C ALA A 3 -40.19 -6.71 -12.67
N LEU A 4 -39.63 -7.75 -12.06
CA LEU A 4 -39.93 -8.10 -10.66
C LEU A 4 -39.29 -7.09 -9.70
N LEU A 5 -37.99 -6.81 -9.85
CA LEU A 5 -37.27 -5.89 -8.96
C LEU A 5 -37.87 -4.47 -9.02
N SER A 6 -38.21 -3.98 -10.22
CA SER A 6 -38.93 -2.73 -10.40
C SER A 6 -40.32 -2.79 -9.76
N ALA A 7 -41.11 -3.85 -9.98
CA ALA A 7 -42.44 -3.98 -9.37
C ALA A 7 -42.39 -4.02 -7.83
N VAL A 8 -41.41 -4.72 -7.24
CA VAL A 8 -41.18 -4.76 -5.79
C VAL A 8 -40.84 -3.36 -5.26
N ARG A 9 -39.91 -2.65 -5.91
CA ARG A 9 -39.54 -1.27 -5.53
C ARG A 9 -40.71 -0.31 -5.65
N THR A 10 -41.44 -0.33 -6.77
CA THR A 10 -42.62 0.51 -6.98
C THR A 10 -43.67 0.23 -5.90
N ARG A 11 -43.87 -1.04 -5.52
CA ARG A 11 -44.83 -1.41 -4.49
C ARG A 11 -44.40 -1.00 -3.08
N GLN A 12 -43.13 -1.16 -2.72
CA GLN A 12 -42.58 -0.67 -1.46
C GLN A 12 -42.71 0.86 -1.35
N ARG A 13 -42.36 1.59 -2.41
CA ARG A 13 -42.56 3.05 -2.46
C ARG A 13 -44.02 3.43 -2.28
N ARG A 14 -44.94 2.75 -3.00
CA ARG A 14 -46.38 2.98 -2.87
C ARG A 14 -46.88 2.74 -1.44
N TYR A 15 -46.43 1.68 -0.77
CA TYR A 15 -46.85 1.37 0.60
C TYR A 15 -46.31 2.39 1.62
N LEU A 16 -45.06 2.84 1.47
CA LEU A 16 -44.51 3.90 2.31
C LEU A 16 -45.23 5.24 2.09
N TRP A 17 -45.60 5.57 0.84
CA TRP A 17 -46.44 6.72 0.55
C TRP A 17 -47.83 6.62 1.17
N LEU A 18 -48.52 5.48 1.04
CA LEU A 18 -49.83 5.27 1.65
C LEU A 18 -49.78 5.33 3.18
N GLN A 19 -48.73 4.79 3.79
CA GLN A 19 -48.50 4.87 5.23
C GLN A 19 -48.25 6.32 5.68
N GLY A 20 -47.38 7.04 4.95
CA GLY A 20 -47.09 8.45 5.20
C GLY A 20 -48.33 9.34 5.07
N LEU A 21 -49.15 9.11 4.05
CA LEU A 21 -50.40 9.85 3.84
C LEU A 21 -51.40 9.58 4.98
N ALA A 22 -51.57 8.33 5.41
CA ALA A 22 -52.47 7.99 6.51
C ALA A 22 -52.04 8.64 7.84
N LEU A 23 -50.75 8.57 8.17
CA LEU A 23 -50.19 9.19 9.39
C LEU A 23 -50.16 10.72 9.32
N GLY A 24 -49.82 11.29 8.15
CA GLY A 24 -49.82 12.72 7.92
C GLY A 24 -51.22 13.32 8.01
N PHE A 25 -52.22 12.65 7.42
CA PHE A 25 -53.62 13.06 7.53
C PHE A 25 -54.11 13.01 8.98
N MET A 26 -53.78 11.94 9.72
CA MET A 26 -54.08 11.83 11.15
C MET A 26 -53.48 12.99 11.95
N ALA A 27 -52.20 13.30 11.75
CA ALA A 27 -51.52 14.40 12.44
C ALA A 27 -52.16 15.77 12.11
N ALA A 28 -52.49 16.01 10.84
CA ALA A 28 -53.18 17.22 10.41
C ALA A 28 -54.55 17.37 11.08
N CYS A 29 -55.36 16.31 11.12
CA CYS A 29 -56.68 16.34 11.77
C CYS A 29 -56.57 16.56 13.29
N LEU A 30 -55.58 15.96 13.96
CA LEU A 30 -55.34 16.18 15.40
C LEU A 30 -54.98 17.65 15.68
N LEU A 31 -54.07 18.22 14.90
CA LEU A 31 -53.69 19.63 15.01
C LEU A 31 -54.84 20.57 14.66
N TRP A 32 -55.69 20.19 13.71
CA TRP A 32 -56.85 20.99 13.33
C TRP A 32 -57.93 21.05 14.41
N VAL A 33 -58.29 19.90 14.99
CA VAL A 33 -59.25 19.85 16.09
C VAL A 33 -58.66 20.48 17.36
N GLY A 34 -57.39 20.16 17.67
CA GLY A 34 -56.69 20.72 18.83
C GLY A 34 -56.51 22.24 18.74
N GLY A 35 -56.10 22.76 17.58
CA GLY A 35 -55.91 24.19 17.35
C GLY A 35 -57.20 24.98 17.46
N GLY A 36 -58.31 24.45 16.92
CA GLY A 36 -59.62 25.09 17.06
C GLY A 36 -60.15 25.10 18.49
N LEU A 37 -59.95 24.02 19.27
CA LEU A 37 -60.30 24.01 20.70
C LEU A 37 -59.41 24.95 21.51
N LEU A 38 -58.10 24.98 21.24
CA LEU A 38 -57.14 25.86 21.93
C LEU A 38 -57.43 27.34 21.63
N GLY A 39 -57.98 27.65 20.46
CA GLY A 39 -58.39 29.00 20.05
C GLY A 39 -59.33 29.70 21.01
N LEU A 40 -60.07 28.97 21.84
CA LEU A 40 -60.92 29.52 22.90
C LEU A 40 -60.11 30.22 23.99
N VAL A 41 -58.99 29.63 24.38
CA VAL A 41 -58.18 30.07 25.53
C VAL A 41 -57.01 30.92 25.05
N ALA A 42 -56.37 30.51 23.96
CA ALA A 42 -55.18 31.16 23.40
C ALA A 42 -55.31 31.27 21.86
N PRO A 43 -56.02 32.30 21.34
CA PRO A 43 -56.33 32.40 19.91
C PRO A 43 -55.08 32.49 19.01
N ARG A 44 -54.00 33.15 19.45
CA ARG A 44 -52.74 33.19 18.67
C ARG A 44 -52.07 31.81 18.57
N LEU A 45 -51.97 31.09 19.68
CA LEU A 45 -51.38 29.73 19.70
C LEU A 45 -52.27 28.71 18.96
N GLY A 46 -53.59 28.81 19.12
CA GLY A 46 -54.55 28.00 18.37
C GLY A 46 -54.47 28.25 16.86
N GLY A 47 -54.31 29.52 16.45
CA GLY A 47 -54.06 29.92 15.07
C GLY A 47 -52.77 29.35 14.51
N SER A 48 -51.66 29.42 15.27
CA SER A 48 -50.38 28.80 14.86
C SER A 48 -50.49 27.28 14.71
N LEU A 49 -51.19 26.58 15.62
CA LEU A 49 -51.41 25.14 15.49
C LEU A 49 -52.27 24.77 14.27
N LEU A 50 -53.31 25.56 13.96
CA LEU A 50 -54.10 25.40 12.73
C LEU A 50 -53.25 25.63 11.48
N GLY A 51 -52.41 26.67 11.49
CA GLY A 51 -51.47 26.96 10.39
C GLY A 51 -50.43 25.86 10.19
N MET A 52 -50.02 25.18 11.28
CA MET A 52 -49.06 24.08 11.23
C MET A 52 -49.68 22.72 10.86
N ALA A 53 -51.01 22.57 10.88
CA ALA A 53 -51.67 21.29 10.62
C ALA A 53 -51.32 20.69 9.25
N VAL A 54 -51.41 21.50 8.19
CA VAL A 54 -51.07 21.08 6.81
C VAL A 54 -49.57 20.83 6.63
N PRO A 55 -48.64 21.75 7.01
CA PRO A 55 -47.21 21.51 6.82
C PRO A 55 -46.67 20.36 7.66
N VAL A 56 -47.18 20.14 8.89
CA VAL A 56 -46.78 18.96 9.69
C VAL A 56 -47.31 17.67 9.05
N GLY A 57 -48.57 17.64 8.60
CA GLY A 57 -49.11 16.51 7.88
C GLY A 57 -48.34 16.19 6.59
N ALA A 58 -47.98 17.22 5.82
CA ALA A 58 -47.15 17.11 4.62
C ALA A 58 -45.71 16.66 4.95
N ALA A 59 -45.12 17.16 6.03
CA ALA A 59 -43.78 16.76 6.46
C ALA A 59 -43.75 15.28 6.85
N VAL A 60 -44.76 14.79 7.59
CA VAL A 60 -44.88 13.35 7.92
C VAL A 60 -45.06 12.51 6.65
N ALA A 61 -45.90 12.96 5.71
CA ALA A 61 -46.05 12.27 4.43
C ALA A 61 -44.75 12.25 3.62
N CYS A 62 -43.97 13.33 3.61
CA CYS A 62 -42.67 13.44 2.94
C CYS A 62 -41.59 12.59 3.63
N VAL A 63 -41.55 12.52 4.96
CA VAL A 63 -40.59 11.68 5.70
C VAL A 63 -40.78 10.21 5.32
N PHE A 64 -42.02 9.74 5.22
CA PHE A 64 -42.31 8.37 4.82
C PHE A 64 -42.17 8.15 3.30
N GLY A 65 -42.74 9.04 2.49
CA GLY A 65 -42.83 8.92 1.04
C GLY A 65 -41.57 9.29 0.26
N LEU A 66 -40.71 10.17 0.80
CA LEU A 66 -39.47 10.60 0.16
C LEU A 66 -38.24 10.11 0.92
N TRP A 67 -38.12 10.40 2.22
CA TRP A 67 -36.89 10.10 2.98
C TRP A 67 -36.73 8.61 3.29
N LEU A 68 -37.72 7.98 3.94
CA LEU A 68 -37.73 6.54 4.21
C LEU A 68 -37.81 5.72 2.93
N ALA A 69 -38.56 6.18 1.93
CA ALA A 69 -38.59 5.54 0.62
C ALA A 69 -37.22 5.54 -0.05
N ARG A 70 -36.47 6.65 -0.01
CA ARG A 70 -35.10 6.73 -0.54
C ARG A 70 -34.11 5.86 0.24
N ARG A 71 -34.30 5.72 1.56
CA ARG A 71 -33.38 4.95 2.43
C ARG A 71 -33.67 3.44 2.43
N ARG A 72 -34.94 3.03 2.32
CA ARG A 72 -35.36 1.61 2.39
C ARG A 72 -35.60 0.96 1.03
N VAL A 73 -35.90 1.74 -0.01
CA VAL A 73 -36.03 1.24 -1.38
C VAL A 73 -34.70 1.49 -2.10
N GLY A 74 -33.78 0.54 -1.93
CA GLY A 74 -32.39 0.63 -2.37
C GLY A 74 -32.11 0.18 -3.81
N ASP A 75 -30.83 -0.09 -4.07
CA ASP A 75 -30.29 -0.61 -5.34
C ASP A 75 -30.81 -2.04 -5.65
N ASP A 76 -30.57 -2.53 -6.86
CA ASP A 76 -31.04 -3.84 -7.34
C ASP A 76 -30.59 -4.98 -6.41
N LEU A 77 -29.41 -4.86 -5.77
CA LEU A 77 -28.87 -5.81 -4.78
C LEU A 77 -29.69 -5.89 -3.48
N LEU A 78 -30.08 -4.74 -2.91
CA LEU A 78 -30.89 -4.71 -1.68
C LEU A 78 -32.30 -5.27 -1.94
N THR A 79 -32.83 -4.98 -3.13
CA THR A 79 -34.13 -5.51 -3.56
C THR A 79 -34.04 -7.03 -3.82
N ALA A 80 -32.96 -7.51 -4.45
CA ALA A 80 -32.69 -8.92 -4.66
C ALA A 80 -32.56 -9.69 -3.32
N ARG A 81 -31.83 -9.13 -2.35
CA ARG A 81 -31.70 -9.71 -1.00
C ARG A 81 -33.05 -9.83 -0.29
N LEU A 82 -33.91 -8.82 -0.40
CA LEU A 82 -35.25 -8.85 0.19
C LEU A 82 -36.17 -9.87 -0.50
N VAL A 83 -36.09 -10.01 -1.83
CA VAL A 83 -36.77 -11.07 -2.57
C VAL A 83 -36.29 -12.44 -2.09
N GLY A 84 -34.97 -12.61 -1.94
CA GLY A 84 -34.37 -13.85 -1.45
C GLY A 84 -34.76 -14.22 -0.02
N GLN A 85 -34.80 -13.25 0.90
CA GLN A 85 -35.26 -13.49 2.27
C GLN A 85 -36.73 -13.93 2.35
N ARG A 86 -37.59 -13.41 1.45
CA ARG A 86 -39.03 -13.73 1.44
C ARG A 86 -39.35 -14.97 0.61
N ARG A 87 -38.48 -15.34 -0.31
CA ARG A 87 -38.55 -16.54 -1.16
C ARG A 87 -37.19 -17.24 -1.13
N PRO A 88 -36.92 -18.07 -0.11
CA PRO A 88 -35.64 -18.75 0.07
C PRO A 88 -35.20 -19.55 -1.17
N GLU A 89 -36.18 -20.12 -1.89
CA GLU A 89 -36.02 -20.84 -3.17
C GLU A 89 -35.35 -20.03 -4.29
N LEU A 90 -35.28 -18.70 -4.15
CA LEU A 90 -34.73 -17.77 -5.15
C LEU A 90 -33.56 -16.93 -4.59
N SER A 91 -33.11 -17.22 -3.36
CA SER A 91 -32.26 -16.31 -2.58
C SER A 91 -30.86 -16.10 -3.12
N LEU A 92 -30.18 -17.18 -3.48
CA LEU A 92 -28.84 -17.13 -4.07
C LEU A 92 -28.91 -16.74 -5.55
N ASP A 93 -29.92 -17.25 -6.27
CA ASP A 93 -30.01 -17.07 -7.72
C ASP A 93 -30.38 -15.63 -8.14
N VAL A 94 -31.24 -14.94 -7.39
CA VAL A 94 -31.64 -13.55 -7.71
C VAL A 94 -30.54 -12.55 -7.37
N LEU A 95 -29.74 -12.82 -6.34
CA LEU A 95 -28.59 -11.97 -6.02
C LEU A 95 -27.49 -12.15 -7.07
N ALA A 96 -27.12 -13.41 -7.36
CA ALA A 96 -26.13 -13.75 -8.38
C ALA A 96 -26.51 -13.18 -9.75
N ALA A 97 -27.79 -13.24 -10.15
CA ALA A 97 -28.23 -12.67 -11.43
C ALA A 97 -28.16 -11.13 -11.49
N VAL A 98 -28.23 -10.41 -10.35
CA VAL A 98 -28.01 -8.95 -10.33
C VAL A 98 -26.52 -8.64 -10.45
N GLU A 99 -25.66 -9.41 -9.79
CA GLU A 99 -24.20 -9.25 -9.82
C GLU A 99 -23.64 -9.55 -11.22
N LEU A 100 -24.04 -10.69 -11.81
CA LEU A 100 -23.62 -11.10 -13.17
C LEU A 100 -23.95 -10.03 -14.22
N ARG A 101 -25.12 -9.41 -14.08
CA ARG A 101 -25.60 -8.38 -15.01
C ARG A 101 -24.88 -7.04 -14.84
N ARG A 102 -24.38 -6.75 -13.63
CA ARG A 102 -23.57 -5.56 -13.35
C ARG A 102 -22.15 -5.71 -13.91
N GLU A 103 -21.63 -6.93 -13.92
CA GLU A 103 -20.30 -7.25 -14.45
C GLU A 103 -20.24 -7.34 -15.98
N GLN A 104 -21.35 -7.59 -16.68
CA GLN A 104 -21.40 -7.57 -18.15
C GLN A 104 -21.03 -6.19 -18.78
N GLY A 105 -20.90 -5.13 -17.98
CA GLY A 105 -20.39 -3.81 -18.42
C GLY A 105 -18.88 -3.60 -18.27
N GLY A 106 -18.15 -4.56 -17.69
CA GLY A 106 -16.69 -4.55 -17.52
C GLY A 106 -16.10 -5.91 -17.92
N HIS A 107 -14.78 -6.07 -17.86
CA HIS A 107 -14.08 -7.32 -18.22
C HIS A 107 -14.55 -8.49 -17.33
N ALA A 108 -15.60 -9.20 -17.77
CA ALA A 108 -16.17 -10.32 -17.04
C ALA A 108 -15.28 -11.57 -17.18
N ASN A 109 -14.85 -12.13 -16.05
CA ASN A 109 -14.19 -13.43 -15.97
C ASN A 109 -15.25 -14.54 -16.05
N GLY A 110 -15.61 -15.02 -17.25
CA GLY A 110 -16.52 -16.15 -17.42
C GLY A 110 -17.03 -16.35 -18.86
N SER A 111 -17.71 -17.47 -19.14
CA SER A 111 -18.38 -17.69 -20.43
C SER A 111 -19.62 -16.79 -20.54
N PRO A 112 -19.70 -15.91 -21.56
CA PRO A 112 -20.86 -15.05 -21.77
C PRO A 112 -22.12 -15.86 -22.10
N GLU A 113 -21.99 -17.01 -22.78
CA GLU A 113 -23.16 -17.84 -23.13
C GLU A 113 -23.81 -18.48 -21.89
N LEU A 114 -23.01 -18.91 -20.90
CA LEU A 114 -23.53 -19.44 -19.65
C LEU A 114 -24.19 -18.35 -18.80
N ALA A 115 -23.61 -17.14 -18.80
CA ALA A 115 -24.19 -15.98 -18.14
C ALA A 115 -25.55 -15.62 -18.74
N GLU A 116 -25.65 -15.56 -20.07
CA GLU A 116 -26.93 -15.30 -20.76
C GLU A 116 -27.95 -16.42 -20.53
N ALA A 117 -27.53 -17.69 -20.55
CA ALA A 117 -28.42 -18.82 -20.28
C ALA A 117 -28.98 -18.80 -18.85
N PHE A 118 -28.13 -18.48 -17.86
CA PHE A 118 -28.55 -18.33 -16.47
C PHE A 118 -29.54 -17.17 -16.30
N LEU A 119 -29.25 -16.02 -16.91
CA LEU A 119 -30.15 -14.86 -16.89
C LEU A 119 -31.51 -15.17 -17.54
N ALA A 120 -31.52 -15.90 -18.67
CA ALA A 120 -32.75 -16.34 -19.34
C ALA A 120 -33.58 -17.33 -18.50
N GLN A 121 -32.91 -18.27 -17.82
CA GLN A 121 -33.56 -19.20 -16.89
C GLN A 121 -34.17 -18.45 -15.70
N MET A 122 -33.45 -17.47 -15.16
CA MET A 122 -33.92 -16.63 -14.06
C MET A 122 -35.10 -15.76 -14.46
N ASP A 123 -35.11 -15.24 -15.68
CA ASP A 123 -36.25 -14.50 -16.22
C ASP A 123 -37.52 -15.34 -16.29
N THR A 124 -37.40 -16.65 -16.50
CA THR A 124 -38.53 -17.57 -16.52
C THR A 124 -39.01 -17.90 -15.10
N ARG A 125 -38.09 -18.20 -14.17
CA ARG A 125 -38.41 -18.52 -12.77
C ARG A 125 -39.02 -17.34 -12.03
N VAL A 126 -38.54 -16.12 -12.29
CA VAL A 126 -39.01 -14.91 -11.61
C VAL A 126 -40.44 -14.51 -12.03
N ARG A 127 -40.90 -14.92 -13.22
CA ARG A 127 -42.27 -14.63 -13.69
C ARG A 127 -43.37 -15.30 -12.88
N THR A 128 -43.08 -16.38 -12.16
CA THR A 128 -44.07 -17.11 -11.34
C THR A 128 -44.23 -16.50 -9.94
N VAL A 129 -43.41 -15.50 -9.58
CA VAL A 129 -43.39 -14.91 -8.24
C VAL A 129 -44.41 -13.78 -8.11
N ASP A 130 -45.40 -13.95 -7.24
CA ASP A 130 -46.32 -12.86 -6.89
C ASP A 130 -45.65 -11.81 -5.99
N VAL A 131 -45.52 -10.60 -6.51
CA VAL A 131 -45.00 -9.41 -5.80
C VAL A 131 -45.74 -9.14 -4.48
N ARG A 132 -47.02 -9.53 -4.36
CA ARG A 132 -47.81 -9.40 -3.11
C ARG A 132 -47.23 -10.18 -1.95
N SER A 133 -46.61 -11.33 -2.24
CA SER A 133 -46.02 -12.20 -1.22
C SER A 133 -44.68 -11.69 -0.69
N ILE A 134 -44.02 -10.79 -1.42
CA ILE A 134 -42.71 -10.23 -1.08
C ILE A 134 -42.86 -8.98 -0.20
N VAL A 135 -43.80 -8.08 -0.53
CA VAL A 135 -43.96 -6.80 0.18
C VAL A 135 -45.12 -6.88 1.17
N ASP A 136 -44.82 -6.85 2.47
CA ASP A 136 -45.82 -6.89 3.54
C ASP A 136 -46.69 -5.61 3.56
N GLY A 137 -48.00 -5.78 3.40
CA GLY A 137 -49.00 -4.70 3.42
C GLY A 137 -49.61 -4.42 4.80
N ARG A 138 -49.34 -5.25 5.82
CA ARG A 138 -49.90 -5.12 7.17
C ARG A 138 -49.61 -3.75 7.82
N PRO A 139 -48.42 -3.13 7.66
CA PRO A 139 -48.15 -1.81 8.23
C PRO A 139 -49.09 -0.73 7.68
N VAL A 140 -49.39 -0.75 6.37
CA VAL A 140 -50.31 0.20 5.74
C VAL A 140 -51.72 0.01 6.29
N GLN A 141 -52.17 -1.25 6.43
CA GLN A 141 -53.47 -1.56 7.00
C GLN A 141 -53.58 -1.10 8.46
N ARG A 142 -52.55 -1.30 9.28
CA ARG A 142 -52.51 -0.83 10.68
C ARG A 142 -52.54 0.69 10.77
N SER A 143 -51.77 1.39 9.94
CA SER A 143 -51.79 2.86 9.91
C SER A 143 -53.12 3.42 9.40
N ALA A 144 -53.75 2.78 8.43
CA ALA A 144 -55.09 3.14 7.97
C ALA A 144 -56.15 2.90 9.06
N LEU A 145 -56.13 1.75 9.73
CA LEU A 145 -57.02 1.45 10.86
C LEU A 145 -56.84 2.45 12.01
N ALA A 146 -55.60 2.78 12.35
CA ALA A 146 -55.30 3.79 13.36
C ALA A 146 -55.83 5.17 12.94
N ALA A 147 -55.66 5.56 11.68
CA ALA A 147 -56.19 6.83 11.16
C ALA A 147 -57.73 6.86 11.25
N CYS A 148 -58.41 5.78 10.86
CA CYS A 148 -59.86 5.66 11.03
C CYS A 148 -60.29 5.75 12.50
N GLY A 149 -59.57 5.08 13.41
CA GLY A 149 -59.84 5.13 14.85
C GLY A 149 -59.70 6.55 15.41
N VAL A 150 -58.62 7.26 15.06
CA VAL A 150 -58.42 8.65 15.49
C VAL A 150 -59.49 9.57 14.91
N LEU A 151 -59.89 9.38 13.64
CA LEU A 151 -60.96 10.18 13.03
C LEU A 151 -62.31 9.96 13.74
N LEU A 152 -62.62 8.74 14.17
CA LEU A 152 -63.83 8.47 14.96
C LEU A 152 -63.79 9.18 16.32
N VAL A 153 -62.65 9.16 17.00
CA VAL A 153 -62.46 9.90 18.26
C VAL A 153 -62.59 11.40 18.04
N LEU A 154 -61.96 11.94 16.99
CA LEU A 154 -62.05 13.35 16.64
C LEU A 154 -63.47 13.77 16.26
N ALA A 155 -64.22 12.91 15.56
CA ALA A 155 -65.62 13.14 15.25
C ALA A 155 -66.48 13.16 16.52
N LEU A 156 -66.22 12.27 17.48
CA LEU A 156 -66.88 12.29 18.79
C LEU A 156 -66.55 13.57 19.58
N VAL A 157 -65.27 13.98 19.58
CA VAL A 157 -64.83 15.23 20.22
C VAL A 157 -65.50 16.44 19.58
N LEU A 158 -65.58 16.50 18.26
CA LEU A 158 -66.30 17.56 17.56
C LEU A 158 -67.83 17.47 17.77
N GLY A 159 -68.40 16.29 17.98
CA GLY A 159 -69.80 16.12 18.35
C GLY A 159 -70.11 16.66 19.75
N LEU A 160 -69.22 16.41 20.72
CA LEU A 160 -69.38 16.83 22.12
C LEU A 160 -68.97 18.30 22.35
N PHE A 161 -67.98 18.79 21.61
CA PHE A 161 -67.36 20.10 21.82
C PHE A 161 -67.39 20.99 20.57
N GLY A 162 -68.25 20.68 19.59
CA GLY A 162 -68.30 21.37 18.30
C GLY A 162 -68.60 22.86 18.42
N GLU A 163 -69.50 23.26 19.32
CA GLU A 163 -69.82 24.67 19.58
C GLU A 163 -68.60 25.42 20.12
N LYS A 164 -67.85 24.79 21.02
CA LYS A 164 -66.61 25.33 21.59
C LYS A 164 -65.53 25.46 20.51
N TRP A 165 -65.33 24.41 19.71
CA TRP A 165 -64.39 24.42 18.59
C TRP A 165 -64.72 25.53 17.57
N ALA A 166 -66.01 25.70 17.22
CA ALA A 166 -66.47 26.76 16.33
C ALA A 166 -66.27 28.17 16.92
N ALA A 167 -66.50 28.34 18.23
CA ALA A 167 -66.22 29.59 18.92
C ALA A 167 -64.71 29.90 18.99
N GLY A 168 -63.87 28.88 19.14
CA GLY A 168 -62.42 29.01 19.05
C GLY A 168 -61.95 29.43 17.66
N LEU A 169 -62.50 28.84 16.59
CA LEU A 169 -62.23 29.29 15.22
C LEU A 169 -62.67 30.74 14.97
N LYS A 170 -63.85 31.14 15.48
CA LYS A 170 -64.32 32.52 15.38
C LYS A 170 -63.36 33.48 16.09
N ARG A 171 -62.88 33.16 17.29
CA ARG A 171 -61.86 33.97 17.99
C ARG A 171 -60.54 34.05 17.23
N ILE A 172 -60.10 32.95 16.62
CA ILE A 172 -58.89 32.95 15.77
C ILE A 172 -59.10 33.84 14.55
N LEU A 173 -60.25 33.74 13.88
CA LEU A 173 -60.59 34.60 12.74
C LEU A 173 -60.80 36.07 13.15
N GLU A 174 -61.32 36.36 14.33
CA GLU A 174 -61.46 37.72 14.85
C GLU A 174 -60.09 38.33 15.17
N VAL A 175 -59.17 37.56 15.76
CA VAL A 175 -57.78 38.00 15.99
C VAL A 175 -56.98 38.11 14.70
N ALA A 176 -57.27 37.27 13.69
CA ALA A 176 -56.63 37.33 12.37
C ALA A 176 -57.24 38.37 11.42
N ARG A 177 -58.52 38.74 11.61
CA ARG A 177 -59.21 39.81 10.88
C ARG A 177 -59.16 41.15 11.59
N ALA A 178 -58.76 41.19 12.86
CA ALA A 178 -58.41 42.43 13.53
C ALA A 178 -57.31 43.07 12.66
N PRO A 179 -57.62 44.15 11.92
CA PRO A 179 -56.57 44.92 11.32
C PRO A 179 -55.79 45.45 12.52
N GLU A 180 -54.47 45.24 12.58
CA GLU A 180 -53.66 46.38 12.97
C GLU A 180 -53.97 47.42 11.92
N ALA A 181 -54.92 48.30 12.23
CA ALA A 181 -55.21 49.43 11.40
C ALA A 181 -53.94 50.28 11.45
N PRO A 182 -53.17 50.41 10.35
CA PRO A 182 -52.34 51.59 10.27
C PRO A 182 -53.34 52.75 10.32
N THR A 183 -53.29 53.53 11.39
CA THR A 183 -53.71 54.92 11.30
C THR A 183 -53.04 55.45 10.04
N GLN A 184 -53.82 55.71 8.99
CA GLN A 184 -53.34 56.52 7.87
C GLN A 184 -53.09 57.90 8.47
N VAL A 185 -51.90 58.06 9.02
CA VAL A 185 -51.34 59.34 9.37
C VAL A 185 -50.97 59.95 8.02
N GLU A 186 -51.62 61.05 7.67
CA GLU A 186 -51.30 61.80 6.46
C GLU A 186 -49.79 62.08 6.45
N PRO A 187 -49.09 61.92 5.30
CA PRO A 187 -47.69 62.30 5.21
C PRO A 187 -47.56 63.80 5.46
N ILE A 188 -47.02 64.15 6.63
CA ILE A 188 -46.83 65.55 7.08
C ILE A 188 -45.56 66.19 6.49
N THR A 189 -44.79 65.42 5.72
CA THR A 189 -43.57 65.82 5.02
C THR A 189 -43.74 65.58 3.52
N GLY A 190 -43.14 66.43 2.69
CA GLY A 190 -42.99 66.21 1.25
C GLY A 190 -41.85 65.23 0.94
N ASP A 191 -41.32 65.30 -0.28
CA ASP A 191 -40.23 64.43 -0.74
C ASP A 191 -39.07 64.38 0.28
N ILE A 192 -38.65 63.17 0.63
CA ILE A 192 -37.54 62.93 1.56
C ILE A 192 -36.29 62.63 0.75
N GLU A 193 -35.26 63.45 0.93
CA GLU A 193 -33.92 63.19 0.43
C GLU A 193 -33.08 62.55 1.54
N LEU A 194 -32.57 61.36 1.27
CA LEU A 194 -31.74 60.58 2.18
C LEU A 194 -30.30 60.58 1.69
N THR A 195 -29.37 61.00 2.52
CA THR A 195 -27.93 60.91 2.26
C THR A 195 -27.29 59.93 3.24
N TYR A 196 -26.81 58.81 2.71
CA TYR A 196 -26.14 57.74 3.45
C TYR A 196 -24.63 57.97 3.47
N ARG A 197 -24.07 58.10 4.67
CA ARG A 197 -22.63 58.11 4.93
C ARG A 197 -22.26 56.79 5.59
N TYR A 198 -21.76 55.86 4.77
CA TYR A 198 -21.41 54.52 5.21
C TYR A 198 -20.17 54.53 6.12
N PRO A 199 -20.07 53.60 7.08
CA PRO A 199 -18.88 53.45 7.90
C PRO A 199 -17.63 53.15 7.08
N ALA A 200 -16.47 53.59 7.55
CA ALA A 200 -15.20 53.44 6.83
C ALA A 200 -14.84 51.98 6.48
N TYR A 201 -15.20 51.01 7.32
CA TYR A 201 -14.90 49.58 7.09
C TYR A 201 -15.62 49.00 5.86
N THR A 202 -16.77 49.57 5.47
CA THR A 202 -17.55 49.08 4.31
C THR A 202 -16.92 49.44 2.96
N GLY A 203 -16.05 50.45 2.93
CA GLY A 203 -15.45 50.98 1.69
C GLY A 203 -16.44 51.61 0.71
N LEU A 204 -17.70 51.82 1.11
CA LEU A 204 -18.75 52.38 0.25
C LEU A 204 -18.69 53.92 0.20
N SER A 205 -18.82 54.49 -1.00
CA SER A 205 -18.92 55.94 -1.17
C SER A 205 -20.28 56.47 -0.70
N GLN A 206 -20.32 57.71 -0.20
CA GLN A 206 -21.55 58.39 0.18
C GLN A 206 -22.59 58.34 -0.96
N ARG A 207 -23.84 58.02 -0.61
CA ARG A 207 -24.95 57.88 -1.57
C ARG A 207 -26.09 58.82 -1.18
N THR A 208 -26.59 59.60 -2.13
CA THR A 208 -27.78 60.43 -1.94
C THR A 208 -28.92 59.92 -2.80
N VAL A 209 -30.10 59.75 -2.21
CA VAL A 209 -31.32 59.28 -2.87
C VAL A 209 -32.40 60.34 -2.67
N PRO A 210 -32.71 61.16 -3.70
CA PRO A 210 -33.79 62.14 -3.63
C PRO A 210 -35.16 61.49 -3.90
N GLY A 211 -36.24 62.12 -3.43
CA GLY A 211 -37.61 61.74 -3.78
C GLY A 211 -38.08 60.39 -3.22
N THR A 212 -37.60 60.02 -2.02
CA THR A 212 -37.98 58.77 -1.36
C THR A 212 -39.21 58.96 -0.46
N ASP A 213 -39.83 57.84 -0.08
CA ASP A 213 -40.84 57.76 0.98
C ASP A 213 -40.23 57.77 2.39
N GLY A 214 -38.90 57.92 2.48
CA GLY A 214 -38.14 57.89 3.73
C GLY A 214 -37.70 56.49 4.16
N ALA A 215 -38.11 55.41 3.51
CA ALA A 215 -37.70 54.07 3.92
C ALA A 215 -36.16 53.93 3.90
N VAL A 216 -35.59 53.51 5.03
CA VAL A 216 -34.14 53.38 5.18
C VAL A 216 -33.75 51.90 5.21
N SER A 217 -32.82 51.50 4.36
CA SER A 217 -32.06 50.23 4.48
C SER A 217 -30.57 50.53 4.41
N ALA A 218 -29.83 50.21 5.46
CA ALA A 218 -28.39 50.45 5.51
C ALA A 218 -27.67 49.51 6.49
N PRO A 219 -26.36 49.25 6.31
CA PRO A 219 -25.54 48.56 7.29
C PRO A 219 -25.52 49.26 8.65
N ALA A 220 -25.33 48.49 9.72
CA ALA A 220 -25.18 49.02 11.07
C ALA A 220 -24.06 50.06 11.15
N GLY A 221 -24.35 51.18 11.82
CA GLY A 221 -23.42 52.31 11.98
C GLY A 221 -23.48 53.35 10.86
N THR A 222 -24.31 53.17 9.83
CA THR A 222 -24.47 54.18 8.76
C THR A 222 -25.10 55.46 9.30
N GLU A 223 -24.45 56.59 9.04
CA GLU A 223 -24.99 57.92 9.35
C GLU A 223 -25.91 58.37 8.22
N ILE A 224 -27.15 58.74 8.55
CA ILE A 224 -28.20 59.11 7.61
C ILE A 224 -28.54 60.57 7.84
N LEU A 225 -28.25 61.40 6.84
CA LEU A 225 -28.69 62.79 6.77
C LEU A 225 -30.02 62.84 6.01
N ILE A 226 -31.06 63.31 6.68
CA ILE A 226 -32.38 63.51 6.11
C ILE A 226 -32.57 64.99 5.79
N LYS A 227 -33.06 65.28 4.58
CA LYS A 227 -33.61 66.57 4.19
C LYS A 227 -35.03 66.39 3.68
N THR A 228 -35.95 67.17 4.21
CA THR A 228 -37.34 67.16 3.74
C THR A 228 -38.01 68.50 4.04
N ARG A 229 -39.25 68.66 3.61
CA ARG A 229 -40.04 69.88 3.78
C ARG A 229 -41.37 69.57 4.43
N SER A 230 -41.74 70.33 5.45
CA SER A 230 -43.04 70.19 6.11
C SER A 230 -44.19 70.72 5.25
N ASP A 231 -45.33 70.05 5.34
CA ASP A 231 -46.59 70.44 4.70
C ASP A 231 -47.22 71.72 5.30
N ARG A 232 -46.79 72.09 6.51
CA ARG A 232 -47.26 73.25 7.30
C ARG A 232 -46.09 73.99 7.98
N PRO A 233 -46.23 75.28 8.35
CA PRO A 233 -45.21 75.99 9.12
C PRO A 233 -45.01 75.36 10.50
N VAL A 234 -43.75 75.11 10.89
CA VAL A 234 -43.37 74.51 12.18
C VAL A 234 -42.30 75.35 12.88
N GLU A 235 -42.38 75.49 14.20
CA GLU A 235 -41.34 76.16 15.00
C GLU A 235 -40.27 75.18 15.48
N ARG A 236 -40.66 73.92 15.72
CA ARG A 236 -39.77 72.84 16.19
C ARG A 236 -40.23 71.51 15.61
N ALA A 237 -39.28 70.69 15.15
CA ALA A 237 -39.52 69.36 14.64
C ALA A 237 -38.54 68.36 15.26
N GLU A 238 -38.99 67.14 15.46
CA GLU A 238 -38.20 66.02 15.99
C GLU A 238 -38.40 64.79 15.11
N LEU A 239 -37.39 63.93 15.09
CA LEU A 239 -37.40 62.60 14.51
C LEU A 239 -37.41 61.59 15.67
N VAL A 240 -38.50 60.85 15.84
CA VAL A 240 -38.57 59.80 16.86
C VAL A 240 -38.19 58.49 16.21
N ILE A 241 -37.06 57.91 16.61
CA ILE A 241 -36.53 56.64 16.10
C ILE A 241 -36.74 55.60 17.19
N ASN A 242 -37.65 54.66 16.94
CA ASN A 242 -38.15 53.72 17.96
C ASN A 242 -38.66 54.46 19.21
N THR A 243 -37.80 54.69 20.21
CA THR A 243 -38.12 55.39 21.47
C THR A 243 -37.26 56.63 21.73
N GLU A 244 -36.26 56.90 20.87
CA GLU A 244 -35.31 58.00 21.04
C GLU A 244 -35.71 59.19 20.15
N SER A 245 -35.75 60.40 20.70
CA SER A 245 -36.12 61.61 19.95
C SER A 245 -34.87 62.42 19.57
N VAL A 246 -34.73 62.73 18.28
CA VAL A 246 -33.63 63.51 17.70
C VAL A 246 -34.18 64.83 17.15
N PRO A 247 -33.72 66.00 17.62
CA PRO A 247 -34.23 67.28 17.12
C PRO A 247 -33.79 67.54 15.67
N LEU A 248 -34.70 68.08 14.87
CA LEU A 248 -34.43 68.51 13.50
C LEU A 248 -34.19 70.02 13.45
N LYS A 249 -33.27 70.45 12.60
CA LYS A 249 -33.01 71.85 12.29
C LYS A 249 -34.09 72.37 11.34
N VAL A 250 -34.84 73.38 11.78
CA VAL A 250 -35.89 74.02 10.97
C VAL A 250 -35.35 75.32 10.35
N THR A 251 -35.46 75.46 9.03
CA THR A 251 -35.06 76.67 8.29
C THR A 251 -36.26 77.21 7.51
N GLY A 252 -36.50 78.53 7.53
CA GLY A 252 -37.62 79.15 6.81
C GLY A 252 -39.01 78.65 7.24
N ASN A 253 -39.14 78.15 8.48
CA ASN A 253 -40.33 77.53 9.08
C ASN A 253 -40.87 76.28 8.35
N ARG A 254 -40.18 75.76 7.32
CA ARG A 254 -40.69 74.63 6.52
C ARG A 254 -39.64 73.61 6.08
N ASP A 255 -38.37 74.00 5.95
CA ASP A 255 -37.32 73.08 5.53
C ASP A 255 -36.70 72.42 6.77
N LEU A 256 -36.61 71.10 6.75
CA LEU A 256 -36.17 70.27 7.88
C LEU A 256 -34.91 69.50 7.50
N GLU A 257 -33.90 69.56 8.36
CA GLU A 257 -32.65 68.81 8.20
C GLU A 257 -32.26 68.15 9.53
N GLY A 258 -31.83 66.89 9.49
CA GLY A 258 -31.31 66.23 10.67
C GLY A 258 -30.59 64.93 10.35
N THR A 259 -29.85 64.43 11.33
CA THR A 259 -28.95 63.29 11.15
C THR A 259 -29.15 62.28 12.27
N PHE A 260 -29.14 61.00 11.93
CA PHE A 260 -29.12 59.92 12.91
C PHE A 260 -28.29 58.73 12.43
N ILE A 261 -27.98 57.80 13.33
CA ILE A 261 -27.18 56.61 13.04
C ILE A 261 -28.09 55.38 13.05
N ALA A 262 -28.04 54.58 11.99
CA ALA A 262 -28.73 53.30 11.90
C ALA A 262 -28.10 52.27 12.85
N LYS A 263 -28.66 52.10 14.05
CA LYS A 263 -28.17 51.14 15.06
C LYS A 263 -29.00 49.87 15.15
N GLN A 264 -30.32 49.99 15.12
CA GLN A 264 -31.25 48.88 15.29
C GLN A 264 -32.41 48.97 14.30
N THR A 265 -32.85 47.82 13.81
CA THR A 265 -34.04 47.71 12.96
C THR A 265 -35.29 48.13 13.73
N GLY A 266 -36.18 48.87 13.08
CA GLY A 266 -37.42 49.36 13.65
C GLY A 266 -38.11 50.36 12.74
N HIS A 267 -38.58 51.47 13.30
CA HIS A 267 -39.29 52.52 12.58
C HIS A 267 -38.92 53.90 13.11
N TYR A 268 -39.16 54.92 12.29
CA TYR A 268 -39.04 56.30 12.71
C TYR A 268 -40.19 57.14 12.16
N HIS A 269 -40.56 58.20 12.86
CA HIS A 269 -41.57 59.15 12.38
C HIS A 269 -41.22 60.57 12.77
N PHE A 270 -41.81 61.53 12.05
CA PHE A 270 -41.65 62.96 12.31
C PHE A 270 -42.68 63.44 13.34
N VAL A 271 -42.27 64.28 14.29
CA VAL A 271 -43.16 64.96 15.23
C VAL A 271 -42.93 66.45 15.16
N PHE A 272 -43.99 67.21 14.88
CA PHE A 272 -43.95 68.67 14.78
C PHE A 272 -44.58 69.31 16.01
N TYR A 273 -44.06 70.46 16.43
CA TYR A 273 -44.55 71.21 17.59
C TYR A 273 -44.78 72.69 17.25
N ALA A 274 -45.74 73.29 17.96
CA ALA A 274 -45.97 74.74 18.00
C ALA A 274 -45.39 75.33 19.31
N ARG A 275 -45.62 76.62 19.62
CA ARG A 275 -45.19 77.28 20.89
C ARG A 275 -45.60 76.59 22.21
N ARG A 276 -46.45 75.57 22.19
CA ARG A 276 -46.94 74.81 23.35
C ARG A 276 -46.39 73.38 23.31
N GLU A 277 -46.29 72.72 24.46
CA GLU A 277 -45.68 71.39 24.61
C GLU A 277 -46.43 70.22 23.93
N LYS A 278 -47.67 70.42 23.45
CA LYS A 278 -48.40 69.37 22.72
C LYS A 278 -47.95 69.28 21.26
N PRO A 279 -47.78 68.06 20.69
CA PRO A 279 -47.43 67.89 19.30
C PRO A 279 -48.52 68.45 18.38
N LEU A 280 -48.11 69.25 17.41
CA LEU A 280 -48.93 69.83 16.35
C LEU A 280 -49.33 68.79 15.30
N ALA A 281 -48.42 67.86 15.00
CA ALA A 281 -48.64 66.75 14.08
C ALA A 281 -47.66 65.62 14.40
N VAL A 282 -48.09 64.38 14.22
CA VAL A 282 -47.25 63.17 14.25
C VAL A 282 -47.38 62.56 12.86
N GLY A 283 -46.28 62.14 12.25
CA GLY A 283 -46.22 61.52 10.92
C GLY A 283 -46.37 59.99 10.99
N PRO A 284 -46.50 59.31 9.85
CA PRO A 284 -46.55 57.84 9.81
C PRO A 284 -45.20 57.23 10.21
N ASP A 285 -45.24 55.99 10.72
CA ASP A 285 -44.06 55.19 10.96
C ASP A 285 -43.43 54.76 9.63
N ILE A 286 -42.17 55.18 9.43
CA ILE A 286 -41.35 54.89 8.26
C ILE A 286 -40.37 53.78 8.64
N PRO A 287 -40.20 52.72 7.82
CA PRO A 287 -39.36 51.58 8.18
C PRO A 287 -37.87 51.94 8.17
N LEU A 288 -37.17 51.48 9.21
CA LEU A 288 -35.71 51.50 9.34
C LEU A 288 -35.20 50.06 9.41
N THR A 289 -34.55 49.59 8.34
CA THR A 289 -33.95 48.26 8.26
C THR A 289 -32.44 48.37 8.41
N VAL A 290 -31.88 47.73 9.44
CA VAL A 290 -30.44 47.64 9.64
C VAL A 290 -29.95 46.29 9.18
N GLU A 291 -29.08 46.29 8.18
CA GLU A 291 -28.47 45.07 7.62
C GLU A 291 -27.28 44.67 8.50
N ALA A 292 -27.33 43.45 9.04
CA ALA A 292 -26.26 42.89 9.86
C ALA A 292 -25.13 42.35 8.98
N ASP A 293 -23.89 42.71 9.33
CA ASP A 293 -22.68 42.25 8.66
C ASP A 293 -22.42 40.74 8.92
N LYS A 294 -22.06 40.00 7.87
CA LYS A 294 -21.94 38.54 7.90
C LYS A 294 -20.53 38.14 8.34
N ALA A 295 -20.43 37.03 9.06
CA ALA A 295 -19.13 36.46 9.39
C ALA A 295 -18.42 35.95 8.11
N PRO A 296 -17.08 36.04 8.05
CA PRO A 296 -16.34 35.63 6.87
C PRO A 296 -16.45 34.12 6.65
N GLN A 297 -16.37 33.69 5.40
CA GLN A 297 -16.36 32.27 5.03
C GLN A 297 -14.94 31.82 4.71
N VAL A 298 -14.53 30.67 5.25
CA VAL A 298 -13.18 30.12 5.06
C VAL A 298 -13.26 28.68 4.58
N THR A 299 -12.51 28.35 3.54
CA THR A 299 -12.41 27.00 2.97
C THR A 299 -10.95 26.56 2.92
N LEU A 300 -10.65 25.40 3.53
CA LEU A 300 -9.36 24.71 3.40
C LEU A 300 -9.43 23.72 2.24
N MET A 301 -8.79 24.07 1.12
CA MET A 301 -8.83 23.33 -0.15
C MET A 301 -7.86 22.14 -0.17
N THR A 302 -6.66 22.31 0.41
CA THR A 302 -5.63 21.28 0.47
C THR A 302 -4.96 21.30 1.84
N PRO A 303 -4.79 20.14 2.49
CA PRO A 303 -5.24 18.81 2.06
C PRO A 303 -6.77 18.64 2.12
N ALA A 304 -7.32 17.76 1.27
CA ALA A 304 -8.76 17.56 1.16
C ALA A 304 -9.33 16.62 2.25
N ALA A 305 -8.46 15.81 2.85
CA ALA A 305 -8.74 14.82 3.88
C ALA A 305 -7.62 14.87 4.94
N GLU A 306 -7.75 14.04 5.97
CA GLU A 306 -6.68 13.79 6.93
C GLU A 306 -5.39 13.38 6.21
N LEU A 307 -4.26 13.87 6.73
CA LEU A 307 -2.95 13.68 6.13
C LEU A 307 -2.03 13.02 7.15
N GLU A 308 -1.30 11.99 6.72
CA GLU A 308 -0.21 11.38 7.48
C GLU A 308 1.13 11.77 6.86
N VAL A 309 2.07 12.18 7.68
CA VAL A 309 3.35 12.77 7.26
C VAL A 309 4.50 12.35 8.15
N ASP A 310 5.71 12.34 7.60
CA ASP A 310 6.91 12.12 8.41
C ASP A 310 7.18 13.32 9.36
N PRO A 311 7.80 13.12 10.54
CA PRO A 311 8.00 14.17 11.55
C PRO A 311 8.64 15.48 11.04
N ASN A 312 9.48 15.40 10.00
CA ASN A 312 10.22 16.54 9.44
C ASN A 312 9.69 16.99 8.07
N GLN A 313 8.52 16.51 7.65
CA GLN A 313 7.96 16.84 6.35
C GLN A 313 7.30 18.22 6.36
N LYS A 314 7.39 18.93 5.23
CA LYS A 314 6.70 20.21 5.01
C LYS A 314 5.33 19.97 4.40
N VAL A 315 4.28 20.55 4.99
CA VAL A 315 2.89 20.39 4.54
C VAL A 315 2.40 21.65 3.87
N THR A 316 1.84 21.51 2.66
CA THR A 316 1.31 22.64 1.90
C THR A 316 -0.19 22.79 2.13
N LEU A 317 -0.60 23.91 2.74
CA LEU A 317 -1.98 24.28 2.98
C LEU A 317 -2.46 25.27 1.92
N LYS A 318 -3.56 24.95 1.22
CA LYS A 318 -4.23 25.88 0.31
C LYS A 318 -5.55 26.30 0.89
N TYR A 319 -5.78 27.59 1.04
CA TYR A 319 -6.98 28.12 1.67
C TYR A 319 -7.55 29.31 0.91
N GLU A 320 -8.83 29.54 1.15
CA GLU A 320 -9.57 30.66 0.59
C GLU A 320 -10.50 31.24 1.66
N ALA A 321 -10.50 32.56 1.80
CA ALA A 321 -11.41 33.28 2.66
C ALA A 321 -12.11 34.39 1.89
N THR A 322 -13.40 34.58 2.17
CA THR A 322 -14.26 35.58 1.53
C THR A 322 -15.16 36.28 2.52
N ASP A 323 -15.35 37.59 2.32
CA ASP A 323 -16.16 38.47 3.15
C ASP A 323 -16.88 39.53 2.29
N ASP A 324 -18.00 40.07 2.74
CA ASP A 324 -18.79 41.07 2.02
C ASP A 324 -18.18 42.48 2.07
N TYR A 325 -17.45 42.84 3.13
CA TYR A 325 -16.85 44.18 3.29
C TYR A 325 -15.33 44.14 3.36
N GLY A 326 -14.72 43.04 3.83
CA GLY A 326 -13.29 42.81 3.76
C GLY A 326 -12.73 42.06 4.97
N LEU A 327 -11.53 41.52 4.80
CA LEU A 327 -10.85 40.74 5.85
C LEU A 327 -9.81 41.58 6.61
N SER A 328 -9.80 41.49 7.93
CA SER A 328 -8.81 42.13 8.81
C SER A 328 -7.72 41.18 9.31
N GLY A 329 -7.94 39.85 9.27
CA GLY A 329 -6.98 38.86 9.76
C GLY A 329 -7.20 37.47 9.19
N LEU A 330 -6.09 36.75 8.95
CA LEU A 330 -6.08 35.33 8.58
C LEU A 330 -5.02 34.61 9.42
N SER A 331 -5.35 33.44 9.96
CA SER A 331 -4.44 32.66 10.80
C SER A 331 -4.67 31.16 10.67
N LEU A 332 -3.58 30.40 10.66
CA LEU A 332 -3.61 28.97 10.91
C LEU A 332 -3.68 28.77 12.41
N VAL A 333 -4.71 28.06 12.87
CA VAL A 333 -4.91 27.71 14.27
C VAL A 333 -4.68 26.21 14.40
N PHE A 334 -3.78 25.80 15.28
CA PHE A 334 -3.52 24.39 15.52
C PHE A 334 -3.29 24.09 17.00
N ARG A 335 -3.53 22.82 17.35
CA ARG A 335 -3.30 22.28 18.69
C ARG A 335 -2.51 20.97 18.58
N THR A 336 -1.34 20.96 19.21
CA THR A 336 -0.50 19.77 19.36
C THR A 336 -0.98 18.91 20.53
N PRO A 337 -0.58 17.63 20.59
CA PRO A 337 -0.85 16.77 21.75
C PRO A 337 -0.35 17.42 23.06
N GLY A 338 -1.14 17.31 24.14
CA GLY A 338 -0.80 17.86 25.46
C GLY A 338 -0.97 19.38 25.62
N ALA A 339 -1.16 20.15 24.53
CA ALA A 339 -1.29 21.60 24.62
C ALA A 339 -2.66 22.04 25.17
N GLN A 340 -2.65 22.90 26.21
CA GLN A 340 -3.88 23.48 26.77
C GLN A 340 -4.43 24.67 25.98
N LYS A 341 -3.65 25.26 25.08
CA LYS A 341 -4.03 26.45 24.29
C LYS A 341 -3.72 26.25 22.82
N ASP A 342 -4.54 26.87 21.98
CA ASP A 342 -4.33 26.88 20.52
C ASP A 342 -3.20 27.83 20.14
N THR A 343 -2.29 27.33 19.30
CA THR A 343 -1.25 28.13 18.67
C THR A 343 -1.81 28.78 17.42
N ARG A 344 -1.54 30.08 17.23
CA ARG A 344 -1.98 30.86 16.08
C ARG A 344 -0.79 31.34 15.29
N VAL A 345 -0.75 31.00 14.01
CA VAL A 345 0.28 31.46 13.06
C VAL A 345 -0.40 32.40 12.05
N PRO A 346 0.02 33.67 11.97
CA PRO A 346 -0.57 34.61 11.02
C PRO A 346 -0.28 34.16 9.58
N LEU A 347 -1.32 34.18 8.76
CA LEU A 347 -1.25 33.85 7.34
C LEU A 347 -1.24 35.12 6.49
N ARG A 348 -0.66 35.02 5.29
CA ARG A 348 -0.67 36.12 4.33
C ARG A 348 -2.11 36.36 3.86
N ARG A 349 -2.46 37.63 3.70
CA ARG A 349 -3.74 38.05 3.13
C ARG A 349 -3.50 39.05 2.00
N GLU A 350 -4.27 38.92 0.94
CA GLU A 350 -4.51 40.00 -0.04
C GLU A 350 -5.57 40.97 0.49
N ASP A 351 -5.41 42.26 0.19
CA ASP A 351 -6.38 43.29 0.54
C ASP A 351 -7.63 43.18 -0.35
N GLY A 352 -8.81 43.13 0.27
CA GLY A 352 -10.08 43.08 -0.41
C GLY A 352 -11.09 42.12 0.22
N ARG A 353 -12.14 41.78 -0.55
CA ARG A 353 -13.25 40.90 -0.15
C ARG A 353 -12.95 39.41 -0.26
N ARG A 354 -11.84 39.03 -0.91
CA ARG A 354 -11.45 37.66 -1.13
C ARG A 354 -9.94 37.54 -1.02
N SER A 355 -9.48 36.51 -0.33
CA SER A 355 -8.08 36.18 -0.15
C SER A 355 -7.87 34.71 -0.43
N ARG A 356 -6.95 34.37 -1.32
CA ARG A 356 -6.59 32.98 -1.64
C ARG A 356 -5.08 32.88 -1.72
N ASP A 357 -4.51 31.98 -0.92
CA ASP A 357 -3.06 31.81 -0.88
C ASP A 357 -2.68 30.37 -0.47
N THR A 358 -1.39 30.08 -0.52
CA THR A 358 -0.77 28.82 -0.13
C THR A 358 0.23 29.07 1.00
N TYR A 359 0.18 28.23 2.04
CA TYR A 359 1.11 28.28 3.16
C TYR A 359 1.85 26.95 3.30
N THR A 360 3.17 27.01 3.36
CA THR A 360 4.01 25.83 3.62
C THR A 360 4.32 25.77 5.11
N TRP A 361 3.74 24.79 5.78
CA TRP A 361 3.91 24.53 7.21
C TRP A 361 5.10 23.59 7.44
N ASP A 362 6.11 24.07 8.17
CA ASP A 362 7.29 23.29 8.54
C ASP A 362 7.08 22.61 9.90
N LEU A 363 6.86 21.29 9.88
CA LEU A 363 6.59 20.50 11.07
C LEU A 363 7.84 20.20 11.90
N GLY A 364 9.04 20.25 11.29
CA GLY A 364 10.29 19.96 12.01
C GLY A 364 10.56 20.95 13.16
N SER A 365 9.95 22.14 13.11
CA SER A 365 10.00 23.13 14.19
C SER A 365 9.19 22.75 15.42
N LEU A 366 8.23 21.83 15.30
CA LEU A 366 7.29 21.46 16.36
C LEU A 366 7.82 20.34 17.27
N LYS A 367 8.91 19.65 16.91
CA LYS A 367 9.48 18.50 17.67
C LYS A 367 8.39 17.47 18.04
N MET A 368 7.67 16.97 17.05
CA MET A 368 6.59 16.01 17.26
C MET A 368 7.12 14.57 17.30
N ASP A 369 6.51 13.74 18.13
CA ASP A 369 6.84 12.32 18.23
C ASP A 369 6.03 11.50 17.22
N ALA A 370 6.53 10.30 16.88
CA ALA A 370 5.84 9.39 15.98
C ALA A 370 4.47 8.98 16.55
N GLY A 371 3.40 9.12 15.77
CA GLY A 371 2.02 8.83 16.19
C GLY A 371 1.24 10.05 16.69
N ASP A 372 1.89 11.20 16.88
CA ASP A 372 1.23 12.42 17.32
C ASP A 372 0.15 12.90 16.35
N ARG A 373 -0.88 13.54 16.90
CA ARG A 373 -2.01 14.08 16.14
C ARG A 373 -2.18 15.57 16.36
N ILE A 374 -2.09 16.35 15.28
CA ILE A 374 -2.28 17.79 15.29
C ILE A 374 -3.64 18.11 14.70
N THR A 375 -4.49 18.79 15.49
CA THR A 375 -5.76 19.34 14.98
C THR A 375 -5.53 20.76 14.50
N TYR A 376 -6.02 21.10 13.31
CA TYR A 376 -5.82 22.44 12.75
C TYR A 376 -6.99 22.92 11.88
N PHE A 377 -7.12 24.23 11.75
CA PHE A 377 -8.08 24.91 10.89
C PHE A 377 -7.57 26.32 10.56
N VAL A 378 -8.17 26.96 9.55
CA VAL A 378 -7.89 28.36 9.21
C VAL A 378 -9.00 29.23 9.80
N GLU A 379 -8.61 30.29 10.52
CA GLU A 379 -9.48 31.32 11.07
C GLU A 379 -9.32 32.60 10.24
N ALA A 380 -10.45 33.21 9.84
CA ALA A 380 -10.50 34.54 9.26
C ALA A 380 -11.28 35.49 10.17
N GLN A 381 -10.89 36.76 10.17
CA GLN A 381 -11.53 37.85 10.88
C GLN A 381 -11.96 38.92 9.87
N ASP A 382 -13.21 39.40 9.96
CA ASP A 382 -13.70 40.52 9.16
C ASP A 382 -13.16 41.87 9.67
N ASN A 383 -13.52 42.96 9.01
CA ASN A 383 -13.11 44.31 9.38
C ASN A 383 -14.19 45.11 10.14
N ASP A 384 -15.18 44.45 10.74
CA ASP A 384 -16.28 45.10 11.48
C ASP A 384 -15.72 45.87 12.70
N ALA A 385 -15.79 47.19 12.62
CA ALA A 385 -15.34 48.10 13.68
C ALA A 385 -16.49 48.61 14.57
N VAL A 386 -17.74 48.23 14.27
CA VAL A 386 -18.94 48.71 14.98
C VAL A 386 -19.29 47.74 16.10
N ASP A 387 -19.46 46.46 15.78
CA ASP A 387 -19.76 45.40 16.76
C ASP A 387 -18.50 44.62 17.19
N GLY A 388 -17.37 44.87 16.51
CA GLY A 388 -16.10 44.17 16.67
C GLY A 388 -15.95 43.01 15.67
N PRO A 389 -14.71 42.60 15.36
CA PRO A 389 -14.46 41.71 14.23
C PRO A 389 -15.03 40.31 14.47
N LYS A 390 -15.87 39.83 13.55
CA LYS A 390 -16.44 38.48 13.63
C LYS A 390 -15.49 37.47 13.01
N LYS A 391 -15.68 36.21 13.42
CA LYS A 391 -14.78 35.10 13.08
C LYS A 391 -15.47 34.08 12.20
N GLY A 392 -14.76 33.67 11.16
CA GLY A 392 -15.08 32.53 10.31
C GLY A 392 -13.99 31.47 10.43
N VAL A 393 -14.37 30.19 10.49
CA VAL A 393 -13.40 29.08 10.56
C VAL A 393 -13.65 28.06 9.46
N SER A 394 -12.57 27.47 8.94
CA SER A 394 -12.65 26.32 8.05
C SER A 394 -13.08 25.06 8.81
N ARG A 395 -13.33 23.96 8.08
CA ARG A 395 -13.39 22.64 8.70
C ARG A 395 -12.11 22.35 9.48
N THR A 396 -12.25 21.69 10.63
CA THR A 396 -11.13 21.16 11.41
C THR A 396 -10.60 19.91 10.73
N GLN A 397 -9.29 19.82 10.60
CA GLN A 397 -8.58 18.70 9.99
C GLN A 397 -7.55 18.14 10.98
N VAL A 398 -7.21 16.87 10.80
CA VAL A 398 -6.20 16.18 11.59
C VAL A 398 -4.99 15.91 10.70
N LEU A 399 -3.81 16.10 11.26
CA LEU A 399 -2.54 15.69 10.69
C LEU A 399 -1.92 14.68 11.64
N ARG A 400 -1.55 13.50 11.13
CA ARG A 400 -0.93 12.42 11.89
C ARG A 400 0.55 12.34 11.56
N ILE A 401 1.39 12.19 12.57
CA ILE A 401 2.80 11.90 12.37
C ILE A 401 2.95 10.39 12.18
N TYR A 402 3.62 9.99 11.09
CA TYR A 402 3.85 8.59 10.75
C TYR A 402 4.53 7.84 11.91
N SER A 403 4.03 6.63 12.20
CA SER A 403 4.60 5.74 13.22
C SER A 403 4.72 4.33 12.68
N ALA A 404 5.95 3.86 12.50
CA ALA A 404 6.25 2.49 12.12
C ALA A 404 5.60 1.48 13.08
N ALA A 405 5.56 1.79 14.39
CA ALA A 405 4.94 0.94 15.39
C ALA A 405 3.40 0.85 15.24
N GLU A 406 2.72 1.96 14.89
CA GLU A 406 1.27 1.92 14.63
C GLU A 406 0.95 1.11 13.37
N HIS A 407 1.71 1.28 12.29
CA HIS A 407 1.52 0.52 11.05
C HIS A 407 1.79 -0.96 11.23
N HIS A 408 2.89 -1.30 11.90
CA HIS A 408 3.22 -2.69 12.26
C HIS A 408 2.09 -3.33 13.07
N ARG A 409 1.58 -2.63 14.10
CA ARG A 409 0.43 -3.11 14.90
C ARG A 409 -0.82 -3.32 14.04
N ALA A 410 -1.16 -2.35 13.18
CA ALA A 410 -2.32 -2.45 12.32
C ALA A 410 -2.21 -3.64 11.34
N ALA A 411 -1.00 -3.96 10.87
CA ALA A 411 -0.74 -5.15 10.06
C ALA A 411 -0.97 -6.45 10.84
N LEU A 412 -0.46 -6.54 12.07
CA LEU A 412 -0.68 -7.69 12.96
C LEU A 412 -2.16 -7.89 13.27
N GLU A 413 -2.90 -6.82 13.62
CA GLU A 413 -4.34 -6.91 13.92
C GLU A 413 -5.15 -7.41 12.71
N LYS A 414 -4.82 -6.97 11.48
CA LYS A 414 -5.46 -7.48 10.26
C LYS A 414 -5.14 -8.97 10.04
N ALA A 415 -3.90 -9.40 10.31
CA ALA A 415 -3.50 -10.79 10.17
C ALA A 415 -4.15 -11.70 11.23
N GLU A 416 -4.27 -11.24 12.49
CA GLU A 416 -5.01 -11.93 13.55
C GLU A 416 -6.48 -12.17 13.20
N GLN A 417 -7.12 -11.20 12.55
CA GLN A 417 -8.51 -11.37 12.08
C GLN A 417 -8.62 -12.49 11.04
N LEU A 418 -7.62 -12.65 10.17
CA LEU A 418 -7.59 -13.75 9.19
C LEU A 418 -7.24 -15.08 9.85
N TRP A 419 -6.31 -15.08 10.81
CA TRP A 419 -6.02 -16.25 11.63
C TRP A 419 -7.28 -16.78 12.35
N GLY A 420 -8.06 -15.89 12.97
CA GLY A 420 -9.33 -16.27 13.60
C GLY A 420 -10.32 -16.92 12.62
N ARG A 421 -10.38 -16.40 11.38
CA ARG A 421 -11.21 -17.00 10.32
C ARG A 421 -10.66 -18.33 9.80
N MET A 422 -9.36 -18.58 9.87
CA MET A 422 -8.78 -19.90 9.59
C MET A 422 -9.24 -20.91 10.65
N VAL A 423 -9.23 -20.52 11.93
CA VAL A 423 -9.76 -21.36 13.02
C VAL A 423 -11.24 -21.66 12.85
N ASP A 424 -12.05 -20.66 12.49
CA ASP A 424 -13.48 -20.87 12.19
C ASP A 424 -13.67 -21.84 11.01
N HIS A 425 -12.88 -21.70 9.94
CA HIS A 425 -12.93 -22.61 8.79
C HIS A 425 -12.49 -24.04 9.17
N LEU A 426 -11.48 -24.18 10.02
CA LEU A 426 -11.06 -25.48 10.57
C LEU A 426 -12.21 -26.13 11.37
N ALA A 427 -12.87 -25.37 12.24
CA ALA A 427 -14.01 -25.86 13.01
C ALA A 427 -15.14 -26.36 12.10
N ASP A 428 -15.51 -25.58 11.08
CA ASP A 428 -16.53 -25.95 10.09
C ASP A 428 -16.14 -27.25 9.33
N ARG A 429 -14.85 -27.45 9.05
CA ARG A 429 -14.35 -28.68 8.39
C ARG A 429 -14.32 -29.88 9.32
N LEU A 430 -13.96 -29.68 10.58
CA LEU A 430 -13.94 -30.74 11.59
C LEU A 430 -15.33 -31.28 11.88
N GLU A 431 -16.34 -30.41 11.93
CA GLU A 431 -17.76 -30.74 12.14
C GLU A 431 -18.52 -31.10 10.85
N GLY A 432 -17.86 -30.97 9.69
CA GLY A 432 -18.48 -31.13 8.39
C GLY A 432 -18.84 -32.59 8.03
N PRO A 433 -19.92 -32.80 7.24
CA PRO A 433 -20.41 -34.13 6.87
C PRO A 433 -19.49 -34.90 5.90
N ASP A 434 -18.44 -34.27 5.37
CA ASP A 434 -17.54 -34.87 4.38
C ASP A 434 -16.70 -36.02 4.92
N ARG A 435 -16.58 -36.12 6.25
CA ARG A 435 -15.81 -37.14 6.98
C ARG A 435 -16.69 -38.27 7.52
N ASP A 436 -18.01 -38.17 7.37
CA ASP A 436 -18.93 -39.20 7.85
C ASP A 436 -18.74 -40.52 7.09
N LYS A 437 -18.77 -41.63 7.84
CA LYS A 437 -18.68 -42.99 7.28
C LYS A 437 -19.79 -43.28 6.26
N GLN A 438 -20.97 -42.69 6.47
CA GLN A 438 -22.10 -42.80 5.56
C GLN A 438 -22.41 -41.43 4.98
N LYS A 439 -22.18 -41.28 3.67
CA LYS A 439 -22.32 -39.98 3.02
C LYS A 439 -23.76 -39.71 2.62
N ASP A 440 -24.37 -38.71 3.25
CA ASP A 440 -25.61 -38.12 2.78
C ASP A 440 -25.33 -37.00 1.77
N ALA A 441 -25.84 -37.13 0.54
CA ALA A 441 -25.55 -36.14 -0.48
C ALA A 441 -26.21 -34.79 -0.25
N GLN A 442 -27.29 -34.72 0.51
CA GLN A 442 -27.90 -33.44 0.86
C GLN A 442 -27.03 -32.69 1.87
N ALA A 443 -26.51 -33.38 2.90
CA ALA A 443 -25.54 -32.83 3.84
C ALA A 443 -24.22 -32.42 3.14
N ILE A 444 -23.66 -33.27 2.27
CA ILE A 444 -22.47 -32.93 1.48
C ILE A 444 -22.71 -31.72 0.56
N ALA A 445 -23.91 -31.59 -0.02
CA ALA A 445 -24.24 -30.42 -0.81
C ALA A 445 -24.32 -29.13 0.03
N THR A 446 -24.80 -29.20 1.28
CA THR A 446 -24.79 -28.03 2.17
C THR A 446 -23.39 -27.59 2.57
N ALA A 447 -22.44 -28.52 2.68
CA ALA A 447 -21.06 -28.21 3.01
C ALA A 447 -20.35 -27.34 1.93
N ALA A 448 -20.91 -27.20 0.72
CA ALA A 448 -20.39 -26.34 -0.35
C ALA A 448 -20.27 -24.85 0.06
N SER A 449 -21.04 -24.40 1.04
CA SER A 449 -20.88 -23.05 1.60
C SER A 449 -19.53 -22.88 2.31
N VAL A 450 -19.01 -23.94 2.95
CA VAL A 450 -17.70 -23.93 3.63
C VAL A 450 -16.57 -23.76 2.60
N ASP A 451 -16.65 -24.42 1.43
CA ASP A 451 -15.67 -24.19 0.35
C ASP A 451 -15.70 -22.73 -0.10
N THR A 452 -16.89 -22.15 -0.22
CA THR A 452 -17.07 -20.77 -0.69
C THR A 452 -16.49 -19.77 0.32
N SER A 453 -16.77 -19.96 1.61
CA SER A 453 -16.18 -19.17 2.70
C SER A 453 -14.65 -19.30 2.72
N GLY A 454 -14.14 -20.52 2.53
CA GLY A 454 -12.71 -20.80 2.42
C GLY A 454 -12.05 -20.10 1.22
N GLN A 455 -12.67 -20.13 0.04
CA GLN A 455 -12.18 -19.40 -1.13
C GLN A 455 -12.13 -17.88 -0.91
N GLN A 456 -13.12 -17.33 -0.18
CA GLN A 456 -13.11 -15.92 0.20
C GLN A 456 -11.97 -15.63 1.19
N LEU A 457 -11.74 -16.50 2.18
CA LEU A 457 -10.62 -16.38 3.12
C LEU A 457 -9.27 -16.32 2.39
N ILE A 458 -9.03 -17.24 1.46
CA ILE A 458 -7.81 -17.25 0.62
C ILE A 458 -7.65 -15.94 -0.16
N THR A 459 -8.74 -15.43 -0.73
CA THR A 459 -8.73 -14.18 -1.50
C THR A 459 -8.39 -12.99 -0.60
N ASP A 460 -8.96 -12.94 0.59
CA ASP A 460 -8.70 -11.89 1.58
C ASP A 460 -7.25 -11.95 2.08
N MET A 461 -6.71 -13.15 2.34
CA MET A 461 -5.29 -13.35 2.72
C MET A 461 -4.35 -12.87 1.63
N ARG A 462 -4.58 -13.26 0.37
CA ARG A 462 -3.76 -12.81 -0.76
C ARG A 462 -3.82 -11.30 -0.93
N THR A 463 -5.01 -10.71 -0.79
CA THR A 463 -5.21 -9.26 -0.91
C THR A 463 -4.50 -8.50 0.22
N LEU A 464 -4.58 -9.03 1.45
CA LEU A 464 -3.86 -8.46 2.59
C LEU A 464 -2.35 -8.53 2.35
N ALA A 465 -1.82 -9.68 1.95
CA ALA A 465 -0.40 -9.86 1.65
C ALA A 465 0.09 -8.84 0.60
N GLN A 466 -0.66 -8.66 -0.49
CA GLN A 466 -0.34 -7.68 -1.55
C GLN A 466 -0.43 -6.22 -1.10
N THR A 467 -1.34 -5.92 -0.17
CA THR A 467 -1.48 -4.56 0.37
C THR A 467 -0.33 -4.26 1.31
N LEU A 468 -0.07 -5.17 2.25
CA LEU A 468 1.02 -5.08 3.21
C LEU A 468 2.40 -5.07 2.55
N SER A 469 2.59 -5.77 1.42
CA SER A 469 3.85 -5.76 0.68
C SER A 469 4.21 -4.38 0.08
N ARG A 470 3.25 -3.45 0.04
CA ARG A 470 3.45 -2.07 -0.44
C ARG A 470 3.53 -1.05 0.70
N GLU A 471 3.16 -1.45 1.92
CA GLU A 471 3.24 -0.62 3.10
C GLU A 471 4.70 -0.60 3.64
N ARG A 472 5.12 0.53 4.20
CA ARG A 472 6.45 0.66 4.81
C ARG A 472 6.43 0.05 6.20
N ASP A 473 7.58 -0.46 6.64
CA ASP A 473 7.80 -0.96 8.02
C ASP A 473 6.87 -2.12 8.46
N VAL A 474 6.33 -2.88 7.50
CA VAL A 474 5.58 -4.12 7.77
C VAL A 474 6.53 -5.34 7.74
N PRO A 475 6.37 -6.33 8.64
CA PRO A 475 7.22 -7.52 8.66
C PRO A 475 7.13 -8.33 7.37
N THR A 476 8.27 -8.56 6.72
CA THR A 476 8.36 -9.32 5.47
C THR A 476 7.96 -10.78 5.63
N GLU A 477 8.22 -11.34 6.81
CA GLU A 477 7.89 -12.69 7.22
C GLU A 477 6.37 -12.87 7.28
N LEU A 478 5.65 -11.87 7.82
CA LEU A 478 4.18 -11.88 7.88
C LEU A 478 3.57 -11.87 6.48
N VAL A 479 4.08 -11.02 5.60
CA VAL A 479 3.63 -10.94 4.19
C VAL A 479 3.86 -12.28 3.48
N SER A 480 5.04 -12.86 3.67
CA SER A 480 5.42 -14.14 3.05
C SER A 480 4.56 -15.28 3.59
N ALA A 481 4.32 -15.35 4.90
CA ALA A 481 3.45 -16.33 5.52
C ALA A 481 2.02 -16.24 4.99
N LEU A 482 1.41 -15.05 4.95
CA LEU A 482 0.06 -14.85 4.41
C LEU A 482 -0.03 -15.26 2.93
N ALA A 483 0.99 -14.96 2.13
CA ALA A 483 1.04 -15.34 0.73
C ALA A 483 1.13 -16.88 0.57
N ASN A 484 2.07 -17.51 1.27
CA ASN A 484 2.31 -18.96 1.20
C ASN A 484 1.09 -19.75 1.68
N ILE A 485 0.51 -19.38 2.83
CA ILE A 485 -0.71 -20.01 3.36
C ILE A 485 -1.87 -19.84 2.37
N SER A 486 -2.03 -18.66 1.77
CA SER A 486 -3.10 -18.44 0.78
C SER A 486 -2.94 -19.31 -0.47
N GLU A 487 -1.71 -19.71 -0.82
CA GLU A 487 -1.41 -20.57 -1.95
C GLU A 487 -1.61 -22.05 -1.60
N SER A 488 -1.03 -22.53 -0.50
CA SER A 488 -1.19 -23.91 0.00
C SER A 488 -2.66 -24.23 0.25
N LEU A 489 -3.32 -23.45 1.13
CA LEU A 489 -4.73 -23.62 1.46
C LEU A 489 -5.61 -23.44 0.22
N GLY A 490 -5.23 -22.53 -0.68
CA GLY A 490 -5.82 -22.36 -2.00
C GLY A 490 -5.94 -23.65 -2.79
N SER A 491 -4.85 -24.42 -2.86
CA SER A 491 -4.80 -25.70 -3.57
C SER A 491 -5.73 -26.73 -2.92
N HIS A 492 -5.67 -26.87 -1.58
CA HIS A 492 -6.46 -27.86 -0.85
C HIS A 492 -7.97 -27.58 -0.91
N ILE A 493 -8.40 -26.34 -0.70
CA ILE A 493 -9.82 -25.95 -0.75
C ILE A 493 -10.41 -26.16 -2.14
N ASN A 494 -9.66 -25.82 -3.20
CA ASN A 494 -10.11 -26.07 -4.57
C ASN A 494 -10.21 -27.57 -4.87
N GLY A 495 -9.25 -28.36 -4.39
CA GLY A 495 -9.27 -29.82 -4.46
C GLY A 495 -10.54 -30.39 -3.81
N THR A 496 -10.84 -30.00 -2.58
CA THR A 496 -12.06 -30.39 -1.86
C THR A 496 -13.31 -30.03 -2.65
N ALA A 497 -13.41 -28.79 -3.13
CA ALA A 497 -14.57 -28.32 -3.88
C ALA A 497 -14.79 -29.13 -5.17
N ASP A 498 -13.72 -29.45 -5.90
CA ASP A 498 -13.81 -30.22 -7.13
C ASP A 498 -14.19 -31.69 -6.88
N PHE A 499 -13.61 -32.34 -5.87
CA PHE A 499 -14.00 -33.69 -5.48
C PHE A 499 -15.43 -33.75 -4.94
N ARG A 500 -15.90 -32.70 -4.25
CA ARG A 500 -17.28 -32.59 -3.81
C ARG A 500 -18.25 -32.49 -4.98
N ARG A 501 -17.95 -31.64 -5.97
CA ARG A 501 -18.75 -31.54 -7.22
C ARG A 501 -18.77 -32.87 -7.96
N LEU A 502 -17.64 -33.58 -8.00
CA LEU A 502 -17.55 -34.90 -8.62
C LEU A 502 -18.45 -35.91 -7.91
N TYR A 503 -18.38 -36.00 -6.58
CA TYR A 503 -19.24 -36.88 -5.77
C TYR A 503 -20.73 -36.58 -5.98
N LEU A 504 -21.15 -35.31 -5.92
CA LEU A 504 -22.55 -34.94 -6.14
C LEU A 504 -23.04 -35.25 -7.56
N ARG A 505 -22.15 -35.17 -8.56
CA ARG A 505 -22.46 -35.51 -9.95
C ARG A 505 -22.65 -37.01 -10.13
N THR A 506 -21.77 -37.84 -9.57
CA THR A 506 -21.86 -39.31 -9.68
C THR A 506 -23.10 -39.84 -8.97
N GLN A 507 -23.41 -39.31 -7.78
CA GLN A 507 -24.56 -39.73 -7.00
C GLN A 507 -25.90 -39.41 -7.70
N ARG A 508 -26.01 -38.25 -8.36
CA ARG A 508 -27.18 -37.88 -9.20
C ARG A 508 -27.32 -38.73 -10.47
N ALA A 509 -26.22 -39.18 -11.05
CA ALA A 509 -26.24 -39.85 -12.36
C ALA A 509 -26.62 -41.33 -12.28
N ARG A 510 -26.21 -42.06 -11.23
CA ARG A 510 -26.37 -43.53 -11.17
C ARG A 510 -26.70 -44.10 -9.78
N GLY A 511 -26.76 -43.30 -8.72
CA GLY A 511 -27.13 -43.76 -7.37
C GLY A 511 -26.11 -44.65 -6.65
N GLU A 512 -24.96 -44.98 -7.24
CA GLU A 512 -23.88 -45.75 -6.62
C GLU A 512 -22.61 -44.90 -6.44
N ASP A 513 -21.99 -44.96 -5.25
CA ASP A 513 -20.71 -44.32 -4.96
C ASP A 513 -19.54 -45.18 -5.46
N TRP A 514 -18.84 -44.71 -6.49
CA TRP A 514 -17.68 -45.37 -7.08
C TRP A 514 -16.38 -45.10 -6.30
N GLY A 515 -16.48 -45.02 -4.96
CA GLY A 515 -15.38 -44.61 -4.08
C GLY A 515 -15.04 -43.11 -4.16
N THR A 516 -15.89 -42.31 -4.82
CA THR A 516 -15.76 -40.85 -4.88
C THR A 516 -15.99 -40.20 -3.51
N GLY A 517 -16.85 -40.78 -2.68
CA GLY A 517 -17.04 -40.38 -1.29
C GLY A 517 -15.75 -40.53 -0.50
N ASN A 518 -15.11 -41.69 -0.52
CA ASN A 518 -13.86 -41.92 0.22
C ASN A 518 -12.73 -40.97 -0.22
N ARG A 519 -12.62 -40.68 -1.53
CA ARG A 519 -11.65 -39.71 -2.03
C ARG A 519 -11.93 -38.30 -1.50
N LEU A 520 -13.19 -37.86 -1.51
CA LEU A 520 -13.57 -36.58 -0.90
C LEU A 520 -13.19 -36.54 0.59
N SER A 521 -13.41 -37.62 1.34
CA SER A 521 -13.02 -37.67 2.75
C SER A 521 -11.50 -37.57 2.93
N GLY A 522 -10.72 -38.19 2.04
CA GLY A 522 -9.26 -38.10 2.03
C GLY A 522 -8.78 -36.68 1.82
N VAL A 523 -9.25 -36.02 0.75
CA VAL A 523 -8.86 -34.64 0.43
C VAL A 523 -9.29 -33.64 1.51
N VAL A 524 -10.45 -33.82 2.14
CA VAL A 524 -10.87 -32.99 3.28
C VAL A 524 -9.97 -33.22 4.50
N THR A 525 -9.51 -34.44 4.73
CA THR A 525 -8.60 -34.76 5.85
C THR A 525 -7.21 -34.14 5.61
N GLU A 526 -6.73 -34.15 4.36
CA GLU A 526 -5.51 -33.44 3.96
C GLU A 526 -5.66 -31.92 4.13
N GLU A 527 -6.80 -31.33 3.72
CA GLU A 527 -7.10 -29.91 3.94
C GLU A 527 -7.07 -29.55 5.43
N ILE A 528 -7.68 -30.37 6.29
CA ILE A 528 -7.69 -30.15 7.75
C ILE A 528 -6.27 -30.19 8.31
N ALA A 529 -5.48 -31.20 7.94
CA ALA A 529 -4.12 -31.35 8.45
C ALA A 529 -3.21 -30.18 8.05
N GLU A 530 -3.28 -29.72 6.80
CA GLU A 530 -2.47 -28.56 6.38
C GLU A 530 -2.98 -27.26 7.03
N LEU A 531 -4.30 -27.10 7.19
CA LEU A 531 -4.88 -25.94 7.85
C LEU A 531 -4.50 -25.86 9.33
N GLU A 532 -4.47 -26.98 10.07
CA GLU A 532 -3.99 -27.03 11.45
C GLU A 532 -2.54 -26.53 11.55
N LYS A 533 -1.67 -27.01 10.65
CA LYS A 533 -0.27 -26.58 10.56
C LYS A 533 -0.15 -25.09 10.22
N ASP A 534 -0.91 -24.60 9.25
CA ASP A 534 -0.89 -23.19 8.82
C ASP A 534 -1.39 -22.25 9.93
N ILE A 535 -2.41 -22.67 10.71
CA ILE A 535 -2.92 -21.94 11.89
C ILE A 535 -1.82 -21.81 12.95
N LEU A 536 -1.18 -22.91 13.32
CA LEU A 536 -0.12 -22.91 14.34
C LEU A 536 1.10 -22.10 13.88
N TYR A 537 1.46 -22.20 12.60
CA TYR A 537 2.55 -21.43 12.03
C TYR A 537 2.28 -19.92 12.08
N LEU A 538 1.10 -19.49 11.64
CA LEU A 538 0.73 -18.08 11.67
C LEU A 538 0.57 -17.55 13.11
N GLU A 539 0.03 -18.36 14.03
CA GLU A 539 -0.04 -18.03 15.46
C GLU A 539 1.34 -17.76 16.04
N ALA A 540 2.28 -18.70 15.86
CA ALA A 540 3.64 -18.56 16.32
C ALA A 540 4.31 -17.30 15.75
N LEU A 541 4.11 -17.03 14.45
CA LEU A 541 4.66 -15.82 13.83
C LEU A 541 4.08 -14.55 14.44
N LEU A 542 2.77 -14.48 14.65
CA LEU A 542 2.10 -13.32 15.24
C LEU A 542 2.57 -13.07 16.68
N ASP A 543 2.68 -14.12 17.48
CA ASP A 543 3.12 -14.01 18.87
C ASP A 543 4.58 -13.59 19.00
N ARG A 544 5.45 -14.09 18.11
CA ARG A 544 6.82 -13.61 17.98
C ARG A 544 6.88 -12.12 17.65
N GLN A 545 6.10 -11.65 16.67
CA GLN A 545 6.09 -10.22 16.30
C GLN A 545 5.62 -9.34 17.47
N LYS A 546 4.68 -9.82 18.28
CA LYS A 546 4.27 -9.12 19.51
C LYS A 546 5.40 -9.08 20.55
N LEU A 547 6.14 -10.18 20.72
CA LEU A 547 7.30 -10.23 21.63
C LEU A 547 8.40 -9.26 21.19
N GLU A 548 8.74 -9.24 19.90
CA GLU A 548 9.70 -8.30 19.33
C GLU A 548 9.24 -6.83 19.55
N ALA A 549 7.95 -6.54 19.41
CA ALA A 549 7.39 -5.23 19.71
C ALA A 549 7.47 -4.84 21.19
N LEU A 550 7.30 -5.78 22.12
CA LEU A 550 7.50 -5.55 23.56
C LEU A 550 8.97 -5.30 23.89
N GLN A 551 9.88 -6.07 23.31
CA GLN A 551 11.33 -5.87 23.49
C GLN A 551 11.76 -4.48 23.03
N GLU A 552 11.29 -4.04 21.86
CA GLU A 552 11.60 -2.71 21.35
C GLU A 552 11.05 -1.61 22.27
N MET A 553 9.84 -1.77 22.78
CA MET A 553 9.27 -0.86 23.78
C MET A 553 10.08 -0.85 25.08
N GLY A 554 10.54 -2.00 25.55
CA GLY A 554 11.41 -2.11 26.73
C GLY A 554 12.75 -1.38 26.51
N LYS A 555 13.36 -1.49 25.33
CA LYS A 555 14.59 -0.75 24.97
C LYS A 555 14.36 0.75 24.95
N GLN A 556 13.22 1.21 24.43
CA GLN A 556 12.82 2.62 24.43
C GLN A 556 12.66 3.15 25.86
N LEU A 557 11.97 2.40 26.73
CA LEU A 557 11.82 2.72 28.15
C LEU A 557 13.17 2.82 28.87
N ALA A 558 14.09 1.89 28.60
CA ALA A 558 15.44 1.97 29.12
C ALA A 558 16.18 3.23 28.65
N GLY A 559 15.93 3.68 27.42
CA GLY A 559 16.43 4.95 26.89
C GLY A 559 15.86 6.18 27.61
N GLU A 560 14.53 6.24 27.76
CA GLU A 560 13.84 7.33 28.47
C GLU A 560 14.24 7.44 29.94
N ARG A 561 14.45 6.29 30.60
CA ARG A 561 14.99 6.25 31.96
C ARG A 561 16.37 6.88 32.05
N ARG A 562 17.27 6.61 31.09
CA ARG A 562 18.61 7.23 31.05
C ARG A 562 18.50 8.74 30.83
N GLU A 563 17.57 9.18 29.99
CA GLU A 563 17.33 10.61 29.78
C GLU A 563 16.77 11.29 31.03
N LEU A 564 15.83 10.65 31.73
CA LEU A 564 15.35 11.13 33.02
C LEU A 564 16.49 11.25 34.04
N SER A 565 17.39 10.27 34.10
CA SER A 565 18.59 10.34 34.95
C SER A 565 19.45 11.55 34.61
N ARG A 566 19.68 11.80 33.30
CA ARG A 566 20.45 12.95 32.81
C ARG A 566 19.78 14.29 33.16
N LEU A 567 18.45 14.38 33.03
CA LEU A 567 17.70 15.59 33.40
C LEU A 567 17.74 15.87 34.90
N ILE A 568 17.67 14.83 35.74
CA ILE A 568 17.81 14.96 37.20
C ILE A 568 19.24 15.42 37.56
N GLU A 569 20.27 14.90 36.90
CA GLU A 569 21.65 15.37 37.06
C GLU A 569 21.84 16.83 36.63
N GLN A 570 21.22 17.24 35.52
CA GLN A 570 21.23 18.64 35.07
C GLN A 570 20.54 19.57 36.07
N PHE A 571 19.37 19.17 36.57
CA PHE A 571 18.65 19.90 37.62
C PHE A 571 19.48 20.00 38.91
N LYS A 572 20.22 18.95 39.28
CA LYS A 572 21.16 18.97 40.41
C LYS A 572 22.30 19.97 40.19
N ALA A 573 22.83 20.08 38.97
CA ALA A 573 23.90 21.01 38.63
C ALA A 573 23.43 22.48 38.55
N ASN A 574 22.22 22.71 38.04
CA ASN A 574 21.62 24.03 37.92
C ASN A 574 20.10 23.98 38.20
N PRO A 575 19.66 24.24 39.45
CA PRO A 575 18.25 24.16 39.83
C PRO A 575 17.50 25.40 39.33
N ASP A 576 17.00 25.34 38.10
CA ASP A 576 16.05 26.33 37.56
C ASP A 576 14.65 25.73 37.38
N GLU A 577 13.65 26.61 37.25
CA GLU A 577 12.25 26.19 37.14
C GLU A 577 11.99 25.44 35.83
N ALA A 578 12.76 25.76 34.77
CA ALA A 578 12.67 25.09 33.48
C ALA A 578 13.16 23.64 33.55
N ALA A 579 14.30 23.36 34.19
CA ALA A 579 14.81 22.00 34.39
C ALA A 579 13.90 21.19 35.32
N ARG A 580 13.33 21.82 36.37
CA ARG A 580 12.33 21.17 37.21
C ARG A 580 11.12 20.72 36.40
N GLN A 581 10.62 21.61 35.54
CA GLN A 581 9.47 21.31 34.69
C GLN A 581 9.79 20.20 33.68
N ALA A 582 10.98 20.22 33.05
CA ALA A 582 11.43 19.18 32.14
C ALA A 582 11.53 17.80 32.81
N VAL A 583 12.06 17.73 34.05
CA VAL A 583 12.09 16.47 34.82
C VAL A 583 10.68 15.95 35.10
N MET A 584 9.77 16.83 35.55
CA MET A 584 8.40 16.42 35.86
C MET A 584 7.63 15.96 34.61
N GLU A 585 7.86 16.62 33.48
CA GLU A 585 7.30 16.22 32.18
C GLU A 585 7.83 14.83 31.75
N GLN A 586 9.14 14.61 31.86
CA GLN A 586 9.75 13.32 31.53
C GLN A 586 9.25 12.19 32.44
N ILE A 587 9.02 12.45 33.73
CA ILE A 587 8.42 11.47 34.65
C ILE A 587 7.01 11.07 34.18
N GLN A 588 6.19 12.03 33.77
CA GLN A 588 4.83 11.76 33.29
C GLN A 588 4.84 10.97 31.98
N GLN A 589 5.75 11.31 31.05
CA GLN A 589 5.94 10.55 29.81
C GLN A 589 6.33 9.10 30.10
N LEU A 590 7.31 8.89 30.99
CA LEU A 590 7.77 7.55 31.35
C LEU A 590 6.65 6.73 32.04
N LYS A 591 5.83 7.36 32.90
CA LYS A 591 4.65 6.70 33.51
C LYS A 591 3.64 6.25 32.46
N ALA A 592 3.31 7.11 31.51
CA ALA A 592 2.38 6.79 30.43
C ALA A 592 2.88 5.59 29.60
N ARG A 593 4.18 5.55 29.31
CA ARG A 593 4.78 4.50 28.50
C ARG A 593 4.94 3.17 29.24
N ILE A 594 5.20 3.18 30.55
CA ILE A 594 5.13 1.97 31.39
C ILE A 594 3.69 1.44 31.43
N GLN A 595 2.69 2.32 31.55
CA GLN A 595 1.29 1.89 31.52
C GLN A 595 0.92 1.26 30.17
N GLU A 596 1.41 1.82 29.07
CA GLU A 596 1.24 1.25 27.74
C GLU A 596 1.89 -0.13 27.62
N LEU A 597 3.13 -0.29 28.09
CA LEU A 597 3.80 -1.60 28.12
C LEU A 597 2.98 -2.64 28.90
N MET A 598 2.51 -2.28 30.10
CA MET A 598 1.67 -3.18 30.91
C MET A 598 0.36 -3.55 30.22
N GLN A 599 -0.27 -2.59 29.54
CA GLN A 599 -1.48 -2.87 28.77
C GLN A 599 -1.18 -3.82 27.60
N ARG A 600 -0.07 -3.63 26.89
CA ARG A 600 0.35 -4.51 25.79
C ARG A 600 0.69 -5.92 26.26
N MET A 601 1.39 -6.05 27.40
CA MET A 601 1.63 -7.35 28.04
C MET A 601 0.32 -8.04 28.44
N ALA A 602 -0.66 -7.28 28.95
CA ALA A 602 -1.97 -7.82 29.31
C ALA A 602 -2.84 -8.21 28.09
N GLU A 603 -2.73 -7.47 26.98
CA GLU A 603 -3.34 -7.81 25.67
C GLU A 603 -2.74 -9.12 25.14
N MET A 604 -1.42 -9.25 25.18
CA MET A 604 -0.69 -10.45 24.78
C MET A 604 -1.15 -11.67 25.59
N ARG A 605 -1.28 -11.57 26.93
CA ARG A 605 -1.79 -12.66 27.78
C ARG A 605 -3.19 -13.15 27.40
N LYS A 606 -4.04 -12.28 26.84
CA LYS A 606 -5.37 -12.70 26.36
C LYS A 606 -5.31 -13.45 25.02
N GLY A 607 -4.28 -13.18 24.21
CA GLY A 607 -4.07 -13.79 22.91
C GLY A 607 -3.32 -15.12 22.98
N ILE A 608 -2.32 -15.22 23.86
CA ILE A 608 -1.55 -16.44 24.12
C ILE A 608 -2.47 -17.46 24.76
N ARG A 609 -2.77 -18.54 24.04
CA ARG A 609 -3.45 -19.72 24.57
C ARG A 609 -2.41 -20.71 25.12
N ASP A 610 -2.80 -21.46 26.14
CA ASP A 610 -1.99 -22.20 27.13
C ASP A 610 -0.90 -23.18 26.59
N GLU A 611 -0.69 -23.34 25.28
CA GLU A 611 0.17 -24.39 24.71
C GLU A 611 1.57 -23.92 24.23
N HIS A 612 1.82 -22.62 24.06
CA HIS A 612 3.02 -22.14 23.35
C HIS A 612 3.97 -21.22 24.14
N LEU A 613 3.59 -20.80 25.34
CA LEU A 613 4.45 -20.01 26.20
C LEU A 613 4.44 -20.62 27.59
N ASN A 614 5.59 -20.60 28.26
CA ASN A 614 5.69 -20.76 29.70
C ASN A 614 4.93 -19.59 30.38
N ALA A 615 3.59 -19.62 30.34
CA ALA A 615 2.70 -18.64 30.92
C ALA A 615 2.97 -18.48 32.42
N GLU A 616 3.54 -19.51 33.04
CA GLU A 616 4.05 -19.51 34.40
C GLU A 616 5.28 -18.60 34.57
N ALA A 617 6.26 -18.64 33.66
CA ALA A 617 7.44 -17.76 33.69
C ALA A 617 7.07 -16.27 33.44
N LEU A 618 6.19 -15.99 32.47
CA LEU A 618 5.69 -14.64 32.23
C LEU A 618 4.83 -14.14 33.41
N SER A 619 4.03 -15.03 34.02
CA SER A 619 3.23 -14.69 35.21
C SER A 619 4.07 -14.51 36.46
N GLU A 620 5.23 -15.16 36.59
CA GLU A 620 6.15 -15.02 37.71
C GLU A 620 6.91 -13.69 37.62
N MET A 621 7.36 -13.31 36.42
CA MET A 621 7.96 -11.99 36.13
C MET A 621 7.04 -10.81 36.48
N MET A 622 5.72 -10.99 36.41
CA MET A 622 4.72 -9.95 36.72
C MET A 622 4.26 -9.90 38.18
N LYS A 623 4.60 -10.89 39.02
CA LYS A 623 4.10 -10.95 40.41
C LYS A 623 4.81 -9.96 41.35
N ASP A 624 5.98 -9.44 40.99
CA ASP A 624 6.88 -8.75 41.93
C ASP A 624 7.37 -7.33 41.52
N GLN A 625 6.82 -6.68 40.48
CA GLN A 625 7.36 -5.38 40.04
C GLN A 625 6.31 -4.27 39.90
N ASP A 626 6.12 -3.49 40.97
CA ASP A 626 5.26 -2.30 40.98
C ASP A 626 6.02 -1.07 40.47
N MET A 627 6.38 -1.08 39.17
CA MET A 627 7.18 -0.03 38.52
C MET A 627 6.53 1.36 38.57
N GLN A 628 5.19 1.44 38.63
CA GLN A 628 4.47 2.71 38.77
C GLN A 628 4.73 3.35 40.13
N SER A 629 4.70 2.55 41.20
CA SER A 629 5.00 3.00 42.57
C SER A 629 6.42 3.55 42.70
N ALA A 630 7.39 2.96 42.01
CA ALA A 630 8.77 3.48 41.97
C ALA A 630 8.85 4.88 41.33
N LEU A 631 8.12 5.13 40.24
CA LEU A 631 8.07 6.46 39.61
C LEU A 631 7.27 7.49 40.41
N ASP A 632 6.23 7.08 41.13
CA ASP A 632 5.53 7.93 42.11
C ASP A 632 6.49 8.38 43.22
N GLU A 633 7.36 7.49 43.69
CA GLU A 633 8.38 7.79 44.69
C GLU A 633 9.44 8.76 44.12
N VAL A 634 9.92 8.55 42.88
CA VAL A 634 10.82 9.49 42.19
C VAL A 634 10.18 10.88 42.05
N GLU A 635 8.90 10.95 41.64
CA GLU A 635 8.17 12.23 41.53
C GLU A 635 8.08 12.95 42.88
N LYS A 636 7.78 12.21 43.96
CA LYS A 636 7.71 12.75 45.31
C LYS A 636 9.07 13.29 45.77
N LEU A 637 10.15 12.52 45.58
CA LEU A 637 11.51 12.93 45.96
C LEU A 637 11.97 14.17 45.18
N MET A 638 11.62 14.27 43.89
CA MET A 638 11.86 15.46 43.07
C MET A 638 11.08 16.68 43.56
N ARG A 639 9.85 16.51 44.05
CA ARG A 639 9.08 17.60 44.68
C ARG A 639 9.70 18.08 46.00
N GLU A 640 10.27 17.15 46.76
CA GLU A 640 10.96 17.40 48.03
C GLU A 640 12.41 17.93 47.85
N GLY A 641 12.92 17.99 46.62
CA GLY A 641 14.28 18.46 46.31
C GLY A 641 15.39 17.45 46.60
N LYS A 642 15.04 16.18 46.84
CA LYS A 642 15.96 15.08 47.18
C LYS A 642 16.45 14.37 45.93
N THR A 643 17.29 15.05 45.15
CA THR A 643 17.76 14.55 43.84
C THR A 643 18.61 13.27 43.94
N ASP A 644 19.43 13.13 44.98
CA ASP A 644 20.26 11.93 45.19
C ASP A 644 19.41 10.69 45.51
N GLU A 645 18.38 10.84 46.34
CA GLU A 645 17.43 9.76 46.64
C GLU A 645 16.61 9.40 45.39
N ALA A 646 16.22 10.40 44.59
CA ALA A 646 15.50 10.18 43.34
C ALA A 646 16.33 9.41 42.30
N LEU A 647 17.63 9.74 42.15
CA LEU A 647 18.55 9.01 41.27
C LEU A 647 18.76 7.56 41.75
N ALA A 648 18.90 7.33 43.06
CA ALA A 648 19.02 5.99 43.62
C ALA A 648 17.77 5.14 43.32
N LYS A 649 16.57 5.72 43.48
CA LYS A 649 15.30 5.07 43.13
C LYS A 649 15.15 4.80 41.63
N LEU A 650 15.61 5.71 40.78
CA LEU A 650 15.62 5.51 39.33
C LEU A 650 16.62 4.43 38.87
N GLN A 651 17.70 4.23 39.64
CA GLN A 651 18.65 3.15 39.41
C GLN A 651 18.06 1.79 39.81
N GLU A 652 17.32 1.72 40.93
CA GLU A 652 16.54 0.53 41.34
C GLU A 652 15.54 0.11 40.25
N LEU A 653 14.77 1.06 39.72
CA LEU A 653 13.87 0.83 38.59
C LEU A 653 14.62 0.34 37.35
N GLY A 654 15.84 0.86 37.11
CA GLY A 654 16.69 0.43 36.01
C GLY A 654 17.07 -1.05 36.08
N MET A 655 17.44 -1.54 37.27
CA MET A 655 17.78 -2.95 37.45
C MET A 655 16.58 -3.86 37.19
N GLN A 656 15.38 -3.46 37.65
CA GLN A 656 14.14 -4.19 37.38
C GLN A 656 13.80 -4.23 35.89
N MET A 657 13.96 -3.10 35.18
CA MET A 657 13.76 -3.03 33.73
C MET A 657 14.76 -3.90 32.95
N ASP A 658 16.03 -3.91 33.36
CA ASP A 658 17.06 -4.72 32.71
C ASP A 658 16.79 -6.23 32.92
N GLU A 659 16.31 -6.64 34.09
CA GLU A 659 15.87 -8.02 34.37
C GLU A 659 14.66 -8.43 33.53
N MET A 660 13.66 -7.55 33.41
CA MET A 660 12.50 -7.77 32.54
C MET A 660 12.92 -7.90 31.07
N LEU A 661 13.78 -6.99 30.59
CA LEU A 661 14.30 -7.05 29.21
C LEU A 661 15.04 -8.35 28.94
N LYS A 662 15.84 -8.80 29.90
CA LYS A 662 16.53 -10.09 29.81
C LYS A 662 15.55 -11.26 29.74
N GLY A 663 14.50 -11.26 30.57
CA GLY A 663 13.44 -12.29 30.50
C GLY A 663 12.68 -12.28 29.17
N LEU A 664 12.42 -11.10 28.59
CA LEU A 664 11.84 -10.99 27.25
C LEU A 664 12.79 -11.46 26.14
N ASP A 665 14.10 -11.24 26.29
CA ASP A 665 15.12 -11.76 25.38
C ASP A 665 15.20 -13.29 25.45
N GLU A 666 15.25 -13.87 26.65
CA GLU A 666 15.25 -15.32 26.87
C GLU A 666 13.96 -15.97 26.31
N ALA A 667 12.79 -15.38 26.56
CA ALA A 667 11.52 -15.88 26.04
C ALA A 667 11.46 -15.85 24.49
N ASN A 668 12.03 -14.83 23.85
CA ASN A 668 12.09 -14.74 22.39
C ASN A 668 13.11 -15.74 21.80
N GLU A 669 14.20 -16.02 22.51
CA GLU A 669 15.19 -17.04 22.11
C GLU A 669 14.62 -18.47 22.25
N GLU A 670 13.83 -18.75 23.30
CA GLU A 670 13.19 -20.06 23.53
C GLU A 670 12.00 -20.35 22.59
N PHE A 671 11.30 -19.30 22.11
CA PHE A 671 10.10 -19.40 21.26
C PHE A 671 10.26 -20.23 19.97
N GLY A 672 11.50 -20.43 19.48
CA GLY A 672 11.80 -21.23 18.29
C GLY A 672 12.35 -22.64 18.57
N GLY A 673 12.67 -22.98 19.81
CA GLY A 673 13.33 -24.24 20.17
C GLY A 673 12.38 -25.37 20.57
N GLU A 674 11.22 -25.05 21.15
CA GLU A 674 10.36 -26.05 21.79
C GLU A 674 9.34 -26.74 20.86
N GLN A 675 9.02 -26.14 19.70
CA GLN A 675 7.97 -26.70 18.83
C GLN A 675 8.40 -27.98 18.08
N TYR A 676 9.70 -28.20 17.84
CA TYR A 676 10.20 -29.40 17.15
C TYR A 676 11.63 -29.81 17.60
N PRO A 677 11.83 -30.33 18.84
CA PRO A 677 13.14 -30.71 19.35
C PRO A 677 13.85 -31.76 18.47
N GLU A 678 13.10 -32.71 17.91
CA GLU A 678 13.65 -33.69 16.97
C GLU A 678 14.12 -33.06 15.65
N LEU A 679 13.44 -32.01 15.17
CA LEU A 679 13.83 -31.29 13.95
C LEU A 679 15.07 -30.42 14.21
N ALA A 680 15.18 -29.82 15.40
CA ALA A 680 16.37 -29.07 15.84
C ALA A 680 17.62 -29.95 15.82
N GLU A 681 17.51 -31.15 16.41
CA GLU A 681 18.59 -32.12 16.46
C GLU A 681 18.99 -32.61 15.07
N LYS A 682 18.00 -32.97 14.22
CA LYS A 682 18.23 -33.37 12.82
C LYS A 682 18.90 -32.27 12.00
N PHE A 683 18.46 -31.02 12.15
CA PHE A 683 19.02 -29.87 11.46
C PHE A 683 20.45 -29.56 11.94
N GLY A 684 20.71 -29.65 13.25
CA GLY A 684 22.05 -29.50 13.82
C GLY A 684 23.01 -30.55 13.26
N LYS A 685 22.58 -31.81 13.23
CA LYS A 685 23.35 -32.92 12.66
C LYS A 685 23.59 -32.74 11.15
N PHE A 686 22.58 -32.29 10.41
CA PHE A 686 22.71 -31.97 8.99
C PHE A 686 23.77 -30.89 8.75
N MET A 687 23.80 -29.82 9.54
CA MET A 687 24.80 -28.76 9.41
C MET A 687 26.21 -29.24 9.75
N GLU A 688 26.35 -30.15 10.71
CA GLU A 688 27.62 -30.81 11.04
C GLU A 688 28.11 -31.72 9.89
N ASP A 689 27.23 -32.58 9.35
CA ASP A 689 27.50 -33.46 8.22
C ASP A 689 27.86 -32.66 6.95
N LEU A 690 27.15 -31.55 6.70
CA LEU A 690 27.43 -30.63 5.60
C LEU A 690 28.81 -30.00 5.73
N LYS A 691 29.16 -29.49 6.91
CA LYS A 691 30.47 -28.92 7.19
C LYS A 691 31.58 -29.96 7.00
N GLY A 692 31.41 -31.16 7.55
CA GLY A 692 32.35 -32.27 7.36
C GLY A 692 32.54 -32.66 5.90
N THR A 693 31.46 -32.59 5.09
CA THR A 693 31.52 -32.87 3.65
C THR A 693 32.24 -31.76 2.88
N VAL A 694 32.01 -30.48 3.21
CA VAL A 694 32.75 -29.34 2.64
C VAL A 694 34.26 -29.45 2.91
N ASP A 695 34.63 -29.70 4.16
CA ASP A 695 36.03 -29.76 4.59
C ASP A 695 36.78 -30.92 3.90
N GLU A 696 36.15 -32.09 3.82
CA GLU A 696 36.76 -33.27 3.17
C GLU A 696 36.80 -33.13 1.63
N GLN A 697 35.77 -32.54 1.00
CA GLN A 697 35.79 -32.21 -0.44
C GLN A 697 36.93 -31.22 -0.76
N GLN A 698 37.15 -30.22 0.09
CA GLN A 698 38.26 -29.29 -0.07
C GLN A 698 39.62 -30.00 0.03
N ARG A 699 39.76 -30.94 0.96
CA ARG A 699 40.99 -31.73 1.13
C ARG A 699 41.28 -32.61 -0.09
N VAL A 700 40.28 -33.36 -0.56
CA VAL A 700 40.39 -34.27 -1.71
C VAL A 700 40.66 -33.48 -3.00
N ALA A 701 40.03 -32.31 -3.17
CA ALA A 701 40.32 -31.39 -4.26
C ALA A 701 41.77 -30.88 -4.22
N GLU A 702 42.30 -30.48 -3.07
CA GLU A 702 43.67 -29.98 -2.95
C GLU A 702 44.71 -31.08 -3.22
N GLN A 703 44.47 -32.32 -2.79
CA GLN A 703 45.33 -33.46 -3.13
C GLN A 703 45.32 -33.78 -4.62
N THR A 704 44.14 -33.71 -5.26
CA THR A 704 44.00 -33.89 -6.71
C THR A 704 44.69 -32.76 -7.48
N ARG A 705 44.62 -31.52 -6.97
CA ARG A 705 45.34 -30.35 -7.50
C ARG A 705 46.85 -30.57 -7.49
N GLN A 706 47.40 -31.01 -6.36
CA GLN A 706 48.83 -31.26 -6.22
C GLN A 706 49.30 -32.32 -7.22
N LEU A 707 48.54 -33.41 -7.37
CA LEU A 707 48.83 -34.46 -8.33
C LEU A 707 48.74 -33.97 -9.79
N ARG A 708 47.72 -33.17 -10.11
CA ARG A 708 47.57 -32.51 -11.42
C ARG A 708 48.74 -31.58 -11.72
N ASP A 709 49.14 -30.76 -10.75
CA ASP A 709 50.19 -29.76 -10.92
C ASP A 709 51.56 -30.43 -11.07
N GLN A 710 51.81 -31.53 -10.35
CA GLN A 710 52.99 -32.38 -10.53
C GLN A 710 53.02 -33.01 -11.93
N ALA A 711 51.90 -33.60 -12.39
CA ALA A 711 51.80 -34.17 -13.73
C ALA A 711 52.01 -33.11 -14.83
N ARG A 712 51.45 -31.91 -14.65
CA ARG A 712 51.65 -30.76 -15.56
C ARG A 712 53.10 -30.29 -15.60
N ALA A 713 53.77 -30.21 -14.46
CA ALA A 713 55.17 -29.79 -14.37
C ALA A 713 56.10 -30.78 -15.10
N GLN A 714 55.92 -32.09 -14.85
CA GLN A 714 56.68 -33.15 -15.55
C GLN A 714 56.43 -33.14 -17.06
N ASN A 715 55.20 -32.84 -17.49
CA ASN A 715 54.86 -32.73 -18.90
C ASN A 715 55.48 -31.52 -19.57
N LYS A 716 55.49 -30.36 -18.90
CA LYS A 716 56.08 -29.13 -19.43
C LYS A 716 57.57 -29.30 -19.72
N GLU A 717 58.30 -30.00 -18.85
CA GLU A 717 59.73 -30.30 -19.03
C GLU A 717 59.97 -31.22 -20.24
N ARG A 718 59.20 -32.30 -20.36
CA ARG A 718 59.27 -33.21 -21.53
C ARG A 718 58.86 -32.56 -22.85
N LEU A 719 57.83 -31.69 -22.81
CA LEU A 719 57.37 -30.91 -23.95
C LEU A 719 58.45 -29.94 -24.42
N SER A 720 59.16 -29.30 -23.49
CA SER A 720 60.29 -28.41 -23.80
C SER A 720 61.42 -29.18 -24.50
N GLU A 721 61.86 -30.32 -23.94
CA GLU A 721 62.96 -31.11 -24.52
C GLU A 721 62.63 -31.66 -25.91
N ARG A 722 61.46 -32.29 -26.07
CA ARG A 722 61.05 -32.86 -27.36
C ARG A 722 60.68 -31.78 -28.37
N GLY A 723 59.98 -30.73 -27.93
CA GLY A 723 59.60 -29.60 -28.77
C GLY A 723 60.83 -28.88 -29.33
N GLU A 724 61.86 -28.63 -28.53
CA GLU A 724 63.11 -28.03 -29.00
C GLU A 724 63.83 -28.91 -30.04
N SER A 725 63.78 -30.24 -29.88
CA SER A 725 64.42 -31.17 -30.83
C SER A 725 63.83 -31.13 -32.24
N ILE A 726 62.53 -30.82 -32.37
CA ILE A 726 61.83 -30.75 -33.67
C ILE A 726 61.60 -29.31 -34.15
N LYS A 727 61.72 -28.31 -33.26
CA LYS A 727 61.45 -26.88 -33.54
C LYS A 727 62.12 -26.38 -34.81
N ASN A 728 63.40 -26.69 -35.01
CA ASN A 728 64.16 -26.19 -36.17
C ASN A 728 63.68 -26.82 -37.49
N ASP A 729 63.21 -28.06 -37.48
CA ASP A 729 62.64 -28.72 -38.66
C ASP A 729 61.25 -28.15 -38.97
N LEU A 730 60.41 -28.00 -37.94
CA LEU A 730 59.07 -27.41 -38.06
C LEU A 730 59.13 -25.98 -38.58
N MET A 731 60.01 -25.14 -38.00
CA MET A 731 60.20 -23.74 -38.42
C MET A 731 60.56 -23.65 -39.90
N ARG A 732 61.41 -24.56 -40.38
CA ARG A 732 61.81 -24.62 -41.79
C ARG A 732 60.63 -24.97 -42.70
N LYS A 733 59.83 -25.99 -42.35
CA LYS A 733 58.64 -26.40 -43.12
C LYS A 733 57.57 -25.30 -43.14
N VAL A 734 57.33 -24.65 -42.01
CA VAL A 734 56.40 -23.50 -41.88
C VAL A 734 56.86 -22.35 -42.76
N GLN A 735 58.13 -21.95 -42.68
CA GLN A 735 58.67 -20.86 -43.50
C GLN A 735 58.67 -21.18 -45.00
N GLN A 736 58.91 -22.44 -45.38
CA GLN A 736 58.79 -22.88 -46.78
C GLN A 736 57.35 -22.74 -47.28
N ALA A 737 56.36 -23.19 -46.51
CA ALA A 737 54.94 -23.05 -46.85
C ALA A 737 54.51 -21.58 -46.89
N GLN A 738 54.90 -20.77 -45.91
CA GLN A 738 54.61 -19.31 -45.89
C GLN A 738 55.17 -18.61 -47.12
N GLN A 739 56.47 -18.77 -47.41
CA GLN A 739 57.10 -18.18 -48.60
C GLN A 739 56.43 -18.66 -49.89
N SER A 740 55.87 -19.88 -49.86
CA SER A 740 55.16 -20.41 -50.99
C SER A 740 53.80 -19.71 -51.20
N TYR A 741 53.02 -19.59 -50.12
CA TYR A 741 51.74 -18.87 -50.08
C TYR A 741 51.84 -17.36 -50.30
N ASP A 742 52.92 -16.71 -49.88
CA ASP A 742 53.12 -15.27 -50.11
C ASP A 742 53.36 -14.93 -51.59
N LYS A 743 53.86 -15.90 -52.37
CA LYS A 743 54.12 -15.76 -53.82
C LYS A 743 52.92 -16.19 -54.68
N LEU A 744 51.80 -16.59 -54.06
CA LEU A 744 50.61 -17.05 -54.77
C LEU A 744 49.68 -15.87 -55.06
N ASN A 745 49.34 -15.68 -56.35
CA ASN A 745 48.34 -14.70 -56.75
C ASN A 745 46.94 -15.36 -56.72
N PRO A 746 45.97 -14.86 -55.92
CA PRO A 746 44.62 -15.43 -55.81
C PRO A 746 43.88 -15.56 -57.15
N GLU A 747 44.21 -14.71 -58.13
CA GLU A 747 43.58 -14.71 -59.45
C GLU A 747 43.85 -15.98 -60.26
N HIS A 748 44.85 -16.79 -59.89
CA HIS A 748 45.24 -18.01 -60.60
C HIS A 748 44.51 -19.29 -60.14
N LEU A 749 43.71 -19.23 -59.07
CA LEU A 749 43.06 -20.41 -58.47
C LEU A 749 41.53 -20.36 -58.54
N ASN A 750 40.94 -19.19 -58.25
CA ASN A 750 39.54 -18.75 -58.40
C ASN A 750 39.23 -17.68 -57.34
N SER A 751 38.12 -16.94 -57.46
CA SER A 751 37.74 -15.89 -56.50
C SER A 751 37.45 -16.38 -55.07
N ARG A 752 37.29 -17.70 -54.87
CA ARG A 752 37.02 -18.31 -53.55
C ARG A 752 38.30 -18.72 -52.82
N ALA A 753 39.46 -18.69 -53.47
CA ALA A 753 40.75 -19.05 -52.89
C ALA A 753 41.34 -17.97 -51.97
N ALA A 754 40.83 -16.72 -52.03
CA ALA A 754 41.36 -15.60 -51.27
C ALA A 754 41.28 -15.82 -49.74
N ARG A 755 40.15 -16.31 -49.23
CA ARG A 755 39.94 -16.52 -47.79
C ARG A 755 40.78 -17.67 -47.22
N PRO A 756 40.77 -18.89 -47.81
CA PRO A 756 41.66 -19.95 -47.34
C PRO A 756 43.15 -19.59 -47.45
N LEU A 757 43.54 -18.77 -48.44
CA LEU A 757 44.93 -18.29 -48.56
C LEU A 757 45.31 -17.35 -47.42
N GLU A 758 44.45 -16.39 -47.08
CA GLU A 758 44.66 -15.47 -45.97
C GLU A 758 44.71 -16.22 -44.63
N GLU A 759 43.78 -17.17 -44.42
CA GLU A 759 43.75 -18.03 -43.23
C GLU A 759 45.02 -18.88 -43.12
N ALA A 760 45.48 -19.53 -44.21
CA ALA A 760 46.72 -20.29 -44.22
C ALA A 760 47.95 -19.41 -43.92
N GLN A 761 48.05 -18.22 -44.52
CA GLN A 761 49.16 -17.28 -44.27
C GLN A 761 49.15 -16.77 -42.82
N SER A 762 47.99 -16.41 -42.28
CA SER A 762 47.84 -15.93 -40.91
C SER A 762 48.19 -17.01 -39.89
N GLU A 763 47.60 -18.20 -40.02
CA GLU A 763 47.83 -19.28 -39.07
C GLU A 763 49.27 -19.80 -39.14
N LEU A 764 49.90 -19.87 -40.32
CA LEU A 764 51.32 -20.22 -40.40
C LEU A 764 52.22 -19.19 -39.71
N ARG A 765 51.89 -17.88 -39.75
CA ARG A 765 52.59 -16.85 -38.96
C ARG A 765 52.40 -17.05 -37.45
N ASN A 766 51.21 -17.50 -37.03
CA ASN A 766 50.93 -17.84 -35.65
C ASN A 766 51.75 -19.06 -35.21
N VAL A 767 51.82 -20.12 -36.04
CA VAL A 767 52.69 -21.29 -35.78
C VAL A 767 54.15 -20.86 -35.63
N GLU A 768 54.66 -20.03 -36.55
CA GLU A 768 56.04 -19.57 -36.50
C GLU A 768 56.33 -18.75 -35.23
N SER A 769 55.43 -17.84 -34.86
CA SER A 769 55.56 -16.99 -33.67
C SER A 769 55.51 -17.81 -32.39
N ALA A 770 54.58 -18.76 -32.30
CA ALA A 770 54.45 -19.69 -31.17
C ALA A 770 55.70 -20.58 -31.03
N LEU A 771 56.20 -21.13 -32.14
CA LEU A 771 57.46 -21.88 -32.16
C LEU A 771 58.66 -21.03 -31.70
N LYS A 772 58.74 -19.74 -32.05
CA LYS A 772 59.83 -18.85 -31.61
C LYS A 772 59.90 -18.72 -30.09
N VAL A 773 58.76 -18.59 -29.43
CA VAL A 773 58.65 -18.45 -27.96
C VAL A 773 58.51 -19.79 -27.22
N ASN A 774 58.71 -20.92 -27.90
CA ASN A 774 58.57 -22.28 -27.35
C ASN A 774 57.16 -22.59 -26.80
N ASP A 775 56.13 -21.96 -27.37
CA ASP A 775 54.73 -22.26 -27.05
C ASP A 775 54.20 -23.34 -28.00
N PHE A 776 54.46 -24.59 -27.65
CA PHE A 776 54.10 -25.74 -28.49
C PHE A 776 52.59 -26.04 -28.49
N ASP A 777 51.87 -25.64 -27.43
CA ASP A 777 50.41 -25.77 -27.33
C ASP A 777 49.76 -24.86 -28.38
N LEU A 778 50.11 -23.58 -28.38
CA LEU A 778 49.61 -22.60 -29.35
C LEU A 778 50.06 -22.93 -30.77
N ALA A 779 51.30 -23.43 -30.94
CA ALA A 779 51.81 -23.85 -32.24
C ALA A 779 50.99 -25.00 -32.82
N ALA A 780 50.60 -26.00 -32.02
CA ALA A 780 49.80 -27.14 -32.47
C ALA A 780 48.38 -26.72 -32.89
N GLU A 781 47.75 -25.84 -32.11
CA GLU A 781 46.41 -25.34 -32.42
C GLU A 781 46.40 -24.52 -33.73
N ALA A 782 47.35 -23.60 -33.89
CA ALA A 782 47.52 -22.84 -35.13
C ALA A 782 47.88 -23.74 -36.31
N ALA A 783 48.69 -24.80 -36.11
CA ALA A 783 49.07 -25.73 -37.16
C ALA A 783 47.88 -26.57 -37.65
N ALA A 784 46.95 -26.94 -36.78
CA ALA A 784 45.72 -27.63 -37.17
C ALA A 784 44.85 -26.76 -38.08
N ARG A 785 44.66 -25.48 -37.71
CA ARG A 785 43.91 -24.53 -38.55
C ARG A 785 44.62 -24.25 -39.89
N ALA A 786 45.95 -24.11 -39.85
CA ALA A 786 46.75 -23.94 -41.07
C ALA A 786 46.64 -25.16 -41.99
N GLU A 787 46.60 -26.38 -41.45
CA GLU A 787 46.45 -27.61 -42.23
C GLU A 787 45.11 -27.65 -42.97
N ASP A 788 44.01 -27.33 -42.28
CA ASP A 788 42.68 -27.31 -42.89
C ASP A 788 42.62 -26.32 -44.06
N ALA A 789 43.15 -25.11 -43.88
CA ALA A 789 43.23 -24.10 -44.93
C ALA A 789 44.14 -24.53 -46.11
N ALA A 790 45.30 -25.12 -45.81
CA ALA A 790 46.24 -25.62 -46.83
C ALA A 790 45.65 -26.78 -47.65
N ARG A 791 44.90 -27.70 -47.03
CA ARG A 791 44.20 -28.79 -47.73
C ARG A 791 43.13 -28.26 -48.67
N GLN A 792 42.39 -27.23 -48.26
CA GLN A 792 41.41 -26.58 -49.14
C GLN A 792 42.08 -25.97 -50.37
N LEU A 793 43.21 -25.27 -50.19
CA LEU A 793 43.96 -24.69 -51.30
C LEU A 793 44.51 -25.76 -52.25
N ALA A 794 45.07 -26.86 -51.73
CA ALA A 794 45.53 -27.99 -52.54
C ALA A 794 44.40 -28.61 -53.36
N GLY A 795 43.22 -28.79 -52.76
CA GLY A 795 42.02 -29.28 -53.47
C GLY A 795 41.58 -28.33 -54.59
N MET A 796 41.61 -27.01 -54.36
CA MET A 796 41.30 -26.01 -55.38
C MET A 796 42.32 -26.00 -56.52
N GLY A 797 43.61 -26.16 -56.21
CA GLY A 797 44.67 -26.28 -57.21
C GLY A 797 44.48 -27.47 -58.13
N GLU A 798 44.17 -28.64 -57.57
CA GLU A 798 43.92 -29.86 -58.37
C GLU A 798 42.63 -29.72 -59.21
N GLN A 799 41.59 -29.09 -58.66
CA GLN A 799 40.38 -28.81 -59.43
C GLN A 799 40.67 -27.86 -60.60
N GLN A 800 41.46 -26.82 -60.41
CA GLN A 800 41.83 -25.88 -61.47
C GLN A 800 42.61 -26.59 -62.60
N LYS A 801 43.57 -27.43 -62.24
CA LYS A 801 44.30 -28.29 -63.19
C LYS A 801 43.36 -29.19 -63.99
N GLN A 802 42.42 -29.86 -63.33
CA GLN A 802 41.43 -30.72 -64.00
C GLN A 802 40.51 -29.93 -64.95
N LEU A 803 40.11 -28.72 -64.57
CA LEU A 803 39.31 -27.84 -65.43
C LEU A 803 40.12 -27.43 -66.67
N ASP A 804 41.38 -27.01 -66.51
CA ASP A 804 42.23 -26.62 -67.63
C ASP A 804 42.52 -27.78 -68.60
N GLU A 805 42.65 -29.01 -68.08
CA GLU A 805 42.73 -30.25 -68.87
C GLU A 805 41.43 -30.54 -69.61
N MET A 806 40.28 -30.42 -68.94
CA MET A 806 38.96 -30.73 -69.49
C MET A 806 38.52 -29.76 -70.59
N PHE A 807 38.80 -28.46 -70.42
CA PHE A 807 38.42 -27.43 -71.39
C PHE A 807 39.44 -27.26 -72.54
N GLY A 808 40.53 -28.03 -72.54
CA GLY A 808 41.51 -28.03 -73.62
C GLY A 808 42.31 -26.73 -73.74
N ASN A 809 42.60 -26.08 -72.60
CA ASN A 809 43.35 -24.81 -72.56
C ASN A 809 44.76 -24.95 -73.16
N PRO A 810 45.40 -23.83 -73.59
CA PRO A 810 46.75 -23.86 -74.17
C PRO A 810 47.76 -24.63 -73.31
N PRO A 811 48.72 -25.33 -73.91
CA PRO A 811 49.67 -26.18 -73.18
C PRO A 811 50.44 -25.43 -72.10
N GLU A 812 50.71 -24.14 -72.29
CA GLU A 812 51.35 -23.27 -71.30
C GLU A 812 50.49 -23.10 -70.03
N VAL A 813 49.17 -22.93 -70.20
CA VAL A 813 48.22 -22.76 -69.08
C VAL A 813 48.05 -24.07 -68.31
N ARG A 814 47.95 -25.19 -69.02
CA ARG A 814 47.87 -26.53 -68.39
C ARG A 814 49.14 -26.88 -67.63
N GLN A 815 50.31 -26.48 -68.14
CA GLN A 815 51.56 -26.66 -67.42
C GLN A 815 51.60 -25.80 -66.16
N GLN A 816 51.17 -24.53 -66.24
CA GLN A 816 51.10 -23.63 -65.09
C GLN A 816 50.16 -24.14 -63.99
N SER A 817 48.95 -24.60 -64.34
CA SER A 817 48.01 -25.14 -63.34
C SER A 817 48.47 -26.48 -62.78
N SER A 818 49.17 -27.31 -63.56
CA SER A 818 49.81 -28.53 -63.05
C SER A 818 50.93 -28.23 -62.05
N GLU A 819 51.83 -27.29 -62.37
CA GLU A 819 52.91 -26.87 -61.46
C GLU A 819 52.34 -26.24 -60.17
N LEU A 820 51.26 -25.46 -60.30
CA LEU A 820 50.54 -24.85 -59.19
C LEU A 820 49.88 -25.91 -58.27
N ALA A 821 49.18 -26.88 -58.83
CA ALA A 821 48.56 -27.97 -58.07
C ALA A 821 49.62 -28.78 -57.31
N GLN A 822 50.74 -29.13 -57.96
CA GLN A 822 51.85 -29.84 -57.31
C GLN A 822 52.50 -29.04 -56.17
N ARG A 823 52.58 -27.72 -56.34
CA ARG A 823 53.12 -26.82 -55.31
C ARG A 823 52.20 -26.76 -54.08
N LEU A 824 50.90 -26.58 -54.29
CA LEU A 824 49.91 -26.52 -53.21
C LEU A 824 49.77 -27.86 -52.47
N ASP A 825 49.81 -28.99 -53.17
CA ASP A 825 49.83 -30.32 -52.54
C ASP A 825 51.09 -30.52 -51.68
N ARG A 826 52.27 -30.07 -52.16
CA ARG A 826 53.51 -30.10 -51.37
C ARG A 826 53.40 -29.26 -50.11
N ASP A 827 52.89 -28.03 -50.22
CA ASP A 827 52.74 -27.13 -49.08
C ASP A 827 51.73 -27.69 -48.08
N ALA A 828 50.59 -28.23 -48.52
CA ALA A 828 49.61 -28.89 -47.66
C ALA A 828 50.21 -30.09 -46.91
N ARG A 829 51.03 -30.91 -47.57
CA ARG A 829 51.75 -32.02 -46.91
C ARG A 829 52.77 -31.53 -45.89
N ASN A 830 53.49 -30.45 -46.18
CA ASN A 830 54.42 -29.85 -45.23
C ASN A 830 53.70 -29.32 -43.98
N VAL A 831 52.55 -28.65 -44.15
CA VAL A 831 51.75 -28.13 -43.02
C VAL A 831 51.10 -29.28 -42.23
N GLN A 832 50.62 -30.32 -42.92
CA GLN A 832 50.13 -31.55 -42.28
C GLN A 832 51.21 -32.25 -41.46
N ASP A 833 52.43 -32.36 -41.98
CA ASP A 833 53.56 -32.91 -41.25
C ASP A 833 53.87 -32.09 -40.00
N VAL A 834 53.85 -30.76 -40.12
CA VAL A 834 54.05 -29.83 -39.01
C VAL A 834 53.00 -30.06 -37.92
N ASN A 835 51.72 -30.10 -38.29
CA ASN A 835 50.63 -30.37 -37.35
C ASN A 835 50.78 -31.75 -36.70
N LYS A 836 51.06 -32.79 -37.48
CA LYS A 836 51.24 -34.16 -36.96
C LYS A 836 52.40 -34.27 -35.97
N GLN A 837 53.53 -33.65 -36.28
CA GLN A 837 54.69 -33.64 -35.38
C GLN A 837 54.42 -32.83 -34.12
N LEU A 838 53.73 -31.69 -34.22
CA LEU A 838 53.29 -30.90 -33.06
C LEU A 838 52.29 -31.66 -32.19
N GLN A 839 51.28 -32.31 -32.78
CA GLN A 839 50.31 -33.14 -32.06
C GLN A 839 50.97 -34.34 -31.36
N SER A 840 52.05 -34.89 -31.93
CA SER A 840 52.80 -35.99 -31.30
C SER A 840 53.50 -35.60 -29.99
N LEU A 841 53.65 -34.30 -29.71
CA LEU A 841 54.16 -33.80 -28.44
C LEU A 841 53.14 -34.00 -27.30
N PHE A 842 51.85 -34.13 -27.60
CA PHE A 842 50.75 -34.21 -26.63
C PHE A 842 50.18 -35.64 -26.56
N PRO A 843 50.67 -36.50 -25.66
CA PRO A 843 50.07 -37.82 -25.47
C PRO A 843 48.72 -37.73 -24.74
N PRO A 844 47.90 -38.81 -24.76
CA PRO A 844 46.57 -38.80 -24.16
C PRO A 844 46.59 -38.52 -22.64
N PRO A 845 45.57 -37.83 -22.09
CA PRO A 845 45.45 -37.63 -20.64
C PRO A 845 45.59 -38.94 -19.87
N GLY A 846 46.43 -38.96 -18.82
CA GLY A 846 46.62 -40.11 -17.94
C GLY A 846 47.66 -41.15 -18.39
N SER A 847 48.17 -41.08 -19.62
CA SER A 847 49.25 -41.97 -20.08
C SER A 847 50.61 -41.62 -19.45
N GLN A 848 50.74 -40.38 -18.97
CA GLN A 848 51.98 -39.81 -18.42
C GLN A 848 52.15 -40.03 -16.91
N LEU A 849 51.09 -40.44 -16.20
CA LEU A 849 51.14 -40.69 -14.77
C LEU A 849 51.97 -41.93 -14.45
N SER A 850 52.84 -41.82 -13.45
CA SER A 850 53.60 -42.94 -12.87
C SER A 850 52.64 -43.98 -12.25
N GLN A 851 53.14 -45.19 -11.98
CA GLN A 851 52.33 -46.22 -11.35
C GLN A 851 51.87 -45.82 -9.93
N GLN A 852 52.71 -45.07 -9.21
CA GLN A 852 52.39 -44.52 -7.90
C GLN A 852 51.34 -43.40 -7.99
N GLU A 853 51.47 -42.50 -8.96
CA GLU A 853 50.50 -41.43 -9.21
C GLU A 853 49.12 -41.99 -9.63
N LYS A 854 49.11 -43.07 -10.42
CA LYS A 854 47.87 -43.79 -10.78
C LYS A 854 47.19 -44.41 -9.55
N GLN A 855 47.97 -44.98 -8.63
CA GLN A 855 47.44 -45.52 -7.38
C GLN A 855 46.89 -44.41 -6.47
N GLN A 856 47.61 -43.28 -6.34
CA GLN A 856 47.13 -42.11 -5.60
C GLN A 856 45.84 -41.54 -6.19
N LEU A 857 45.76 -41.40 -7.52
CA LEU A 857 44.54 -40.94 -8.19
C LEU A 857 43.35 -41.89 -8.00
N GLN A 858 43.63 -43.20 -7.96
CA GLN A 858 42.60 -44.20 -7.66
C GLN A 858 42.09 -44.07 -6.22
N GLN A 859 42.97 -43.84 -5.24
CA GLN A 859 42.56 -43.57 -3.85
C GLN A 859 41.73 -42.28 -3.73
N LEU A 860 42.13 -41.21 -4.44
CA LEU A 860 41.36 -39.96 -4.49
C LEU A 860 39.98 -40.16 -5.16
N SER A 861 39.91 -41.02 -6.18
CA SER A 861 38.64 -41.40 -6.80
C SER A 861 37.72 -42.14 -5.82
N GLU A 862 38.26 -43.05 -4.99
CA GLU A 862 37.48 -43.77 -3.97
C GLU A 862 36.98 -42.82 -2.88
N GLN A 863 37.81 -41.87 -2.43
CA GLN A 863 37.40 -40.83 -1.50
C GLN A 863 36.31 -39.93 -2.08
N GLN A 864 36.40 -39.60 -3.37
CA GLN A 864 35.39 -38.81 -4.07
C GLN A 864 34.03 -39.53 -4.16
N GLN A 865 34.03 -40.86 -4.37
CA GLN A 865 32.80 -41.66 -4.35
C GLN A 865 32.16 -41.70 -2.95
N GLN A 866 32.97 -41.72 -1.89
CA GLN A 866 32.45 -41.60 -0.52
C GLN A 866 31.83 -40.23 -0.26
N LEU A 867 32.41 -39.16 -0.82
CA LEU A 867 31.83 -37.81 -0.72
C LEU A 867 30.52 -37.68 -1.50
N GLU A 868 30.42 -38.31 -2.67
CA GLU A 868 29.17 -38.41 -3.42
C GLU A 868 28.07 -39.08 -2.57
N GLN A 869 28.38 -40.19 -1.90
CA GLN A 869 27.44 -40.87 -1.00
C GLN A 869 27.03 -39.98 0.18
N ARG A 870 27.97 -39.23 0.77
CA ARG A 870 27.65 -38.26 1.83
C ARG A 870 26.73 -37.15 1.33
N ALA A 871 26.97 -36.62 0.14
CA ALA A 871 26.09 -35.62 -0.48
C ALA A 871 24.68 -36.17 -0.76
N GLN A 872 24.57 -37.43 -1.19
CA GLN A 872 23.27 -38.11 -1.36
C GLN A 872 22.55 -38.30 -0.01
N ASN A 873 23.27 -38.67 1.04
CA ASN A 873 22.70 -38.79 2.39
C ASN A 873 22.23 -37.42 2.93
N LEU A 874 23.00 -36.35 2.70
CA LEU A 874 22.58 -34.99 3.04
C LEU A 874 21.28 -34.61 2.32
N ARG A 875 21.14 -34.99 1.03
CA ARG A 875 19.88 -34.78 0.29
C ARG A 875 18.71 -35.57 0.90
N GLN A 876 18.93 -36.82 1.30
CA GLN A 876 17.89 -37.61 1.98
C GLN A 876 17.49 -36.99 3.32
N GLN A 877 18.46 -36.56 4.14
CA GLN A 877 18.18 -35.84 5.39
C GLN A 877 17.37 -34.56 5.12
N MET A 878 17.69 -33.83 4.04
CA MET A 878 16.93 -32.66 3.60
C MET A 878 15.49 -33.01 3.22
N GLU A 879 15.27 -34.04 2.39
CA GLU A 879 13.94 -34.51 2.00
C GLU A 879 13.11 -34.98 3.21
N GLU A 880 13.72 -35.67 4.18
CA GLU A 880 13.05 -36.09 5.43
C GLU A 880 12.67 -34.91 6.33
N MET A 881 13.53 -33.89 6.42
CA MET A 881 13.22 -32.67 7.15
C MET A 881 12.13 -31.86 6.43
N GLU A 882 12.15 -31.80 5.10
CA GLU A 882 11.17 -31.10 4.26
C GLU A 882 9.74 -31.65 4.43
N GLN A 883 9.63 -32.97 4.63
CA GLN A 883 8.36 -33.64 4.94
C GLN A 883 7.79 -33.23 6.30
N THR A 884 8.66 -32.85 7.23
CA THR A 884 8.27 -32.42 8.59
C THR A 884 7.97 -30.93 8.63
N ALA A 885 8.77 -30.13 7.93
CA ALA A 885 8.61 -28.68 7.79
C ALA A 885 9.25 -28.23 6.48
N PRO A 886 8.62 -27.34 5.67
CA PRO A 886 9.22 -26.87 4.42
C PRO A 886 10.32 -25.84 4.69
N LEU A 887 11.49 -26.35 5.08
CA LEU A 887 12.68 -25.60 5.51
C LEU A 887 13.59 -25.24 4.33
N PHE A 888 13.61 -26.08 3.30
CA PHE A 888 14.54 -26.08 2.19
C PHE A 888 13.75 -26.00 0.88
N GLY A 889 13.56 -24.79 0.33
CA GLY A 889 12.81 -24.61 -0.92
C GLY A 889 13.33 -25.48 -2.09
N GLU A 890 12.53 -25.69 -3.14
CA GLU A 890 12.84 -26.63 -4.25
C GLU A 890 14.24 -26.42 -4.88
N GLU A 891 14.74 -25.19 -4.90
CA GLU A 891 16.07 -24.84 -5.43
C GLU A 891 17.21 -25.48 -4.61
N ALA A 892 17.04 -25.62 -3.29
CA ALA A 892 18.04 -26.23 -2.40
C ALA A 892 18.25 -27.72 -2.72
N ALA A 893 17.16 -28.45 -2.97
CA ALA A 893 17.21 -29.86 -3.35
C ALA A 893 17.89 -30.05 -4.71
N GLN A 894 17.57 -29.20 -5.69
CA GLN A 894 18.20 -29.21 -7.02
C GLN A 894 19.70 -28.88 -6.95
N GLN A 895 20.09 -27.91 -6.11
CA GLN A 895 21.48 -27.55 -5.92
C GLN A 895 22.28 -28.71 -5.33
N MET A 896 21.76 -29.39 -4.30
CA MET A 896 22.41 -30.56 -3.70
C MET A 896 22.47 -31.77 -4.65
N GLU A 897 21.47 -31.95 -5.50
CA GLU A 897 21.51 -32.96 -6.57
C GLU A 897 22.63 -32.66 -7.58
N GLY A 898 22.74 -31.40 -8.03
CA GLY A 898 23.81 -30.97 -8.92
C GLY A 898 25.21 -31.15 -8.32
N VAL A 899 25.37 -30.91 -7.01
CA VAL A 899 26.62 -31.19 -6.28
C VAL A 899 26.96 -32.69 -6.35
N GLY A 900 25.99 -33.58 -6.06
CA GLY A 900 26.20 -35.02 -6.13
C GLY A 900 26.62 -35.50 -7.51
N GLN A 901 25.96 -35.01 -8.57
CA GLN A 901 26.32 -35.35 -9.96
C GLN A 901 27.76 -34.95 -10.30
N ARG A 902 28.19 -33.73 -9.94
CA ARG A 902 29.56 -33.27 -10.16
C ARG A 902 30.59 -34.09 -9.38
N MET A 903 30.26 -34.52 -8.16
CA MET A 903 31.13 -35.43 -7.39
C MET A 903 31.28 -36.81 -8.07
N GLY A 904 30.19 -37.36 -8.60
CA GLY A 904 30.23 -38.61 -9.37
C GLY A 904 31.05 -38.48 -10.66
N GLU A 905 30.89 -37.37 -11.39
CA GLU A 905 31.71 -37.08 -12.57
C GLU A 905 33.19 -36.92 -12.23
N ALA A 906 33.51 -36.23 -11.13
CA ALA A 906 34.88 -36.10 -10.63
C ALA A 906 35.51 -37.49 -10.37
N ALA A 907 34.80 -38.38 -9.69
CA ALA A 907 35.25 -39.75 -9.45
C ALA A 907 35.52 -40.50 -10.76
N GLN A 908 34.58 -40.46 -11.71
CA GLN A 908 34.74 -41.12 -13.01
C GLN A 908 35.94 -40.58 -13.80
N ARG A 909 36.16 -39.25 -13.80
CA ARG A 909 37.31 -38.62 -14.48
C ARG A 909 38.65 -39.04 -13.87
N MET A 910 38.72 -39.11 -12.54
CA MET A 910 39.90 -39.59 -11.83
C MET A 910 40.17 -41.09 -12.08
N GLN A 911 39.12 -41.92 -12.11
CA GLN A 911 39.23 -43.33 -12.50
C GLN A 911 39.69 -43.49 -13.97
N GLY A 912 39.24 -42.59 -14.84
CA GLY A 912 39.70 -42.43 -16.23
C GLY A 912 41.13 -41.89 -16.37
N LYS A 913 41.84 -41.68 -15.25
CA LYS A 913 43.23 -41.19 -15.17
C LYS A 913 43.40 -39.73 -15.61
N ASP A 914 42.36 -38.92 -15.51
CA ASP A 914 42.40 -37.49 -15.83
C ASP A 914 42.25 -36.62 -14.56
N PRO A 915 43.36 -36.36 -13.84
CA PRO A 915 43.33 -35.51 -12.64
C PRO A 915 42.99 -34.05 -12.96
N GLY A 916 43.14 -33.61 -14.21
CA GLY A 916 42.84 -32.25 -14.63
C GLY A 916 41.34 -31.99 -14.68
N ARG A 917 40.59 -32.86 -15.38
CA ARG A 917 39.13 -32.78 -15.42
C ARG A 917 38.49 -33.19 -14.09
N GLY A 918 39.05 -34.19 -13.41
CA GLY A 918 38.61 -34.58 -12.07
C GLY A 918 38.62 -33.40 -11.09
N TYR A 919 39.72 -32.64 -11.05
CA TYR A 919 39.81 -31.44 -10.22
C TYR A 919 38.80 -30.34 -10.60
N GLY A 920 38.51 -30.15 -11.89
CA GLY A 920 37.53 -29.16 -12.34
C GLY A 920 36.13 -29.44 -11.78
N GLU A 921 35.69 -30.70 -11.86
CA GLU A 921 34.39 -31.11 -11.29
C GLU A 921 34.39 -31.04 -9.75
N GLN A 922 35.52 -31.36 -9.10
CA GLN A 922 35.66 -31.20 -7.65
C GLN A 922 35.51 -29.75 -7.18
N GLN A 923 36.05 -28.79 -7.93
CA GLN A 923 35.92 -27.38 -7.60
C GLN A 923 34.48 -26.90 -7.73
N ALA A 924 33.79 -27.30 -8.80
CA ALA A 924 32.41 -26.92 -8.99
C ALA A 924 31.48 -27.56 -7.94
N ALA A 925 31.74 -28.82 -7.54
CA ALA A 925 31.05 -29.43 -6.40
C ALA A 925 31.33 -28.68 -5.08
N LEU A 926 32.58 -28.29 -4.82
CA LEU A 926 32.96 -27.54 -3.62
C LEU A 926 32.32 -26.14 -3.57
N GLU A 927 32.25 -25.45 -4.70
CA GLU A 927 31.59 -24.15 -4.83
C GLU A 927 30.09 -24.29 -4.55
N GLY A 928 29.43 -25.29 -5.13
CA GLY A 928 28.03 -25.59 -4.86
C GLY A 928 27.75 -25.87 -3.38
N LEU A 929 28.62 -26.66 -2.72
CA LEU A 929 28.51 -26.93 -1.28
C LEU A 929 28.74 -25.69 -0.41
N ARG A 930 29.71 -24.84 -0.74
CA ARG A 930 29.99 -23.61 0.03
C ARG A 930 28.88 -22.59 -0.12
N GLN A 931 28.37 -22.41 -1.34
CA GLN A 931 27.23 -21.55 -1.60
C GLN A 931 26.02 -22.01 -0.80
N PHE A 932 25.75 -23.32 -0.79
CA PHE A 932 24.69 -23.92 0.00
C PHE A 932 24.90 -23.70 1.51
N GLN A 933 26.10 -24.01 2.05
CA GLN A 933 26.44 -23.78 3.45
C GLN A 933 26.29 -22.30 3.86
N GLN A 934 26.67 -21.37 2.98
CA GLN A 934 26.56 -19.94 3.24
C GLN A 934 25.11 -19.46 3.25
N GLN A 935 24.26 -19.98 2.36
CA GLN A 935 22.81 -19.71 2.39
C GLN A 935 22.20 -20.17 3.72
N MET A 936 22.53 -21.40 4.15
CA MET A 936 22.08 -21.94 5.44
C MET A 936 22.55 -21.11 6.64
N GLN A 937 23.81 -20.65 6.63
CA GLN A 937 24.34 -19.79 7.70
C GLN A 937 23.77 -18.37 7.69
N GLN A 938 23.41 -17.80 6.54
CA GLN A 938 22.79 -16.47 6.47
C GLN A 938 21.37 -16.50 7.03
N GLY A 939 20.61 -17.56 6.79
CA GLY A 939 19.33 -17.81 7.46
C GLY A 939 19.45 -17.88 8.99
N GLN A 940 20.63 -18.29 9.48
CA GLN A 940 20.95 -18.36 10.92
C GLN A 940 21.54 -17.05 11.49
N LYS A 941 22.23 -16.22 10.69
CA LYS A 941 22.86 -14.98 11.22
C LYS A 941 21.87 -13.84 11.50
N GLY A 942 20.69 -13.84 10.86
CA GLY A 942 19.58 -12.94 11.22
C GLY A 942 18.83 -13.36 12.50
N ARG A 943 19.15 -14.53 13.06
CA ARG A 943 18.43 -15.19 14.16
C ARG A 943 19.41 -15.96 15.03
N LYS A 944 19.91 -15.37 16.13
CA LYS A 944 20.75 -16.10 17.08
C LYS A 944 20.00 -17.36 17.58
N GLY A 945 20.41 -18.54 17.12
CA GLY A 945 20.19 -19.81 17.80
C GLY A 945 18.99 -20.70 17.42
N GLY A 946 18.05 -20.28 16.56
CA GLY A 946 16.83 -21.06 16.27
C GLY A 946 16.79 -21.77 14.91
N LEU A 947 15.89 -22.76 14.75
CA LEU A 947 15.57 -23.35 13.43
C LEU A 947 15.08 -22.27 12.45
N PRO A 948 15.39 -22.39 11.15
CA PRO A 948 14.67 -21.64 10.14
C PRO A 948 13.18 -22.05 10.18
N LEU A 949 12.27 -21.08 10.16
CA LEU A 949 10.84 -21.37 10.08
C LEU A 949 10.45 -21.77 8.65
N PRO A 950 9.41 -22.61 8.48
CA PRO A 950 8.80 -22.94 7.19
C PRO A 950 8.66 -21.71 6.28
N GLY A 951 9.20 -21.76 5.06
CA GLY A 951 9.03 -20.71 4.04
C GLY A 951 9.97 -19.49 4.12
N GLY A 952 10.89 -19.41 5.10
CA GLY A 952 11.83 -18.29 5.23
C GLY A 952 12.95 -18.23 4.17
N MET A 953 13.18 -19.32 3.42
CA MET A 953 14.20 -19.37 2.36
C MET A 953 13.65 -19.12 0.95
N SER A 954 12.33 -19.11 0.77
CA SER A 954 11.66 -19.05 -0.53
C SER A 954 11.33 -17.60 -0.93
N GLY A 955 12.30 -16.70 -0.88
CA GLY A 955 11.98 -15.26 -0.90
C GLY A 955 13.04 -14.28 -1.40
N ARG A 956 14.09 -14.72 -2.10
CA ARG A 956 14.97 -13.79 -2.84
C ARG A 956 14.93 -14.06 -4.34
N LYS A 957 13.74 -13.93 -4.92
CA LYS A 957 13.62 -13.71 -6.36
C LYS A 957 14.36 -12.42 -6.71
N GLN A 958 15.49 -12.56 -7.37
CA GLN A 958 16.07 -11.50 -8.19
C GLN A 958 15.18 -11.33 -9.43
N GLY A 959 13.99 -10.76 -9.21
CA GLY A 959 12.97 -10.48 -10.20
C GLY A 959 12.80 -8.97 -10.34
N ASN A 960 13.17 -8.47 -11.51
CA ASN A 960 13.07 -7.10 -11.98
C ASN A 960 11.74 -6.38 -11.60
N SER A 961 11.85 -5.12 -11.15
CA SER A 961 10.81 -4.08 -10.99
C SER A 961 10.07 -3.97 -9.64
N GLY A 962 10.66 -3.22 -8.71
CA GLY A 962 10.01 -2.68 -7.51
C GLY A 962 11.05 -2.12 -6.54
N ARG A 963 11.44 -0.85 -6.72
CA ARG A 963 12.42 -0.15 -5.87
C ARG A 963 11.99 -0.18 -4.40
N ASP A 964 12.90 -0.63 -3.54
CA ASP A 964 12.83 -0.48 -2.08
C ASP A 964 12.91 1.02 -1.73
N PRO A 965 11.98 1.61 -0.95
CA PRO A 965 12.04 3.02 -0.57
C PRO A 965 13.07 3.33 0.53
N LYS A 966 13.83 2.32 0.99
CA LYS A 966 14.80 2.41 2.08
C LYS A 966 16.26 2.48 1.63
N ASP A 967 16.55 2.41 0.33
CA ASP A 967 17.88 2.77 -0.15
C ASP A 967 17.98 4.30 -0.17
N GLU A 968 18.61 4.86 0.86
CA GLU A 968 19.20 6.18 0.81
C GLU A 968 20.15 6.20 -0.39
N VAL A 969 19.81 6.96 -1.42
CA VAL A 969 20.68 7.15 -2.57
C VAL A 969 21.88 7.93 -2.05
N GLU A 970 22.95 7.21 -1.71
CA GLU A 970 24.29 7.77 -1.68
C GLU A 970 24.53 8.30 -3.10
N LEU A 971 24.38 9.62 -3.26
CA LEU A 971 24.97 10.33 -4.38
C LEU A 971 26.46 9.98 -4.33
N PRO A 972 27.02 9.37 -5.37
CA PRO A 972 28.45 9.11 -5.40
C PRO A 972 29.17 10.45 -5.23
N ASP A 973 30.03 10.56 -4.22
CA ASP A 973 30.99 11.65 -4.17
C ASP A 973 31.76 11.68 -5.49
N GLU A 974 32.10 12.89 -5.94
CA GLU A 974 32.64 13.23 -7.27
C GLU A 974 33.95 12.49 -7.64
N ASP A 975 34.50 11.68 -6.73
CA ASP A 975 35.80 11.01 -6.85
C ASP A 975 35.77 9.47 -6.86
N ALA A 976 34.60 8.80 -6.81
CA ALA A 976 34.53 7.34 -6.63
C ALA A 976 34.69 6.46 -7.90
N PHE A 977 35.06 7.00 -9.07
CA PHE A 977 35.40 6.19 -10.25
C PHE A 977 36.64 6.70 -11.00
N GLN A 978 37.83 6.38 -10.51
CA GLN A 978 39.04 6.47 -11.31
C GLN A 978 39.19 5.21 -12.17
N ALA A 979 38.78 5.30 -13.44
CA ALA A 979 39.08 4.28 -14.43
C ALA A 979 40.60 4.04 -14.54
N PRO A 980 41.06 2.79 -14.77
CA PRO A 980 42.48 2.49 -14.92
C PRO A 980 43.13 3.38 -15.99
N LYS A 981 44.35 3.88 -15.73
CA LYS A 981 45.10 4.78 -16.64
C LYS A 981 45.23 4.26 -18.07
N GLU A 982 45.15 2.96 -18.28
CA GLU A 982 45.19 2.33 -19.61
C GLU A 982 43.94 2.62 -20.44
N PHE A 983 42.75 2.60 -19.83
CA PHE A 983 41.49 2.88 -20.51
C PHE A 983 41.42 4.33 -21.01
N ARG A 984 41.98 5.27 -20.24
CA ARG A 984 42.07 6.70 -20.64
C ARG A 984 43.06 6.92 -21.79
N LYS A 985 44.09 6.08 -21.91
CA LYS A 985 45.07 6.12 -22.99
C LYS A 985 44.49 5.53 -24.28
N ASP A 986 43.76 4.41 -24.20
CA ASP A 986 43.08 3.79 -25.33
C ASP A 986 41.96 4.68 -25.88
N LEU A 987 41.22 5.38 -25.02
CA LEU A 987 40.18 6.33 -25.45
C LEU A 987 40.78 7.57 -26.15
N LEU A 988 41.93 8.07 -25.67
CA LEU A 988 42.63 9.21 -26.27
C LEU A 988 43.35 8.85 -27.58
N ASP A 989 43.83 7.62 -27.72
CA ASP A 989 44.40 7.11 -28.97
C ASP A 989 43.30 6.79 -30.00
N ALA A 990 42.14 6.28 -29.57
CA ALA A 990 40.98 6.09 -30.42
C ALA A 990 40.37 7.42 -30.91
N MET A 991 40.37 8.48 -30.09
CA MET A 991 39.90 9.81 -30.49
C MET A 991 40.84 10.54 -31.47
N LYS A 992 42.11 10.15 -31.56
CA LYS A 992 43.08 10.71 -32.53
C LYS A 992 43.03 10.00 -33.89
N GLN A 993 42.46 8.81 -33.97
CA GLN A 993 42.25 8.09 -35.22
C GLN A 993 40.91 8.50 -35.82
N GLY A 994 40.94 9.22 -36.94
CA GLY A 994 39.72 9.58 -37.67
C GLY A 994 38.89 8.35 -38.03
N ALA A 995 37.57 8.52 -38.12
CA ALA A 995 36.62 7.44 -38.35
C ALA A 995 37.05 6.50 -39.51
N PRO A 996 36.90 5.17 -39.37
CA PRO A 996 37.27 4.20 -40.41
C PRO A 996 36.60 4.52 -41.75
N GLU A 997 37.31 4.34 -42.88
CA GLU A 997 36.83 4.73 -44.22
C GLU A 997 35.43 4.24 -44.57
N LYS A 998 35.05 3.05 -44.07
CA LYS A 998 33.73 2.43 -44.25
C LYS A 998 32.56 3.27 -43.72
N TYR A 999 32.79 4.13 -42.74
CA TYR A 999 31.74 4.91 -42.05
C TYR A 999 31.78 6.41 -42.39
N ARG A 1000 32.71 6.82 -43.25
CA ARG A 1000 32.93 8.24 -43.61
C ARG A 1000 31.74 8.86 -44.35
N GLU A 1001 31.06 8.10 -45.20
CA GLU A 1001 29.83 8.54 -45.90
C GLU A 1001 28.63 8.66 -44.95
N GLN A 1002 28.52 7.81 -43.94
CA GLN A 1002 27.40 7.81 -42.99
C GLN A 1002 27.51 8.99 -42.01
N VAL A 1003 28.74 9.30 -41.57
CA VAL A 1003 29.02 10.51 -40.78
C VAL A 1003 28.76 11.77 -41.62
N LYS A 1004 29.12 11.78 -42.92
CA LYS A 1004 28.82 12.90 -43.82
C LYS A 1004 27.31 13.12 -44.01
N ARG A 1005 26.53 12.06 -44.21
CA ARG A 1005 25.05 12.13 -44.30
C ARG A 1005 24.41 12.65 -43.00
N TYR A 1006 24.91 12.19 -41.85
CA TYR A 1006 24.41 12.64 -40.54
C TYR A 1006 24.60 14.16 -40.32
N TYR A 1007 25.76 14.71 -40.73
CA TYR A 1007 26.00 16.16 -40.65
C TYR A 1007 25.29 16.97 -41.75
N GLU A 1008 25.05 16.39 -42.93
CA GLU A 1008 24.25 17.03 -44.00
C GLU A 1008 22.75 17.10 -43.65
N GLU A 1009 22.22 16.15 -42.88
CA GLU A 1009 20.84 16.18 -42.36
C GLU A 1009 20.65 17.15 -41.18
N LEU A 1010 21.73 17.49 -40.46
CA LEU A 1010 21.71 18.44 -39.34
C LEU A 1010 21.75 19.92 -39.78
N VAL A 1011 22.02 20.19 -41.06
CA VAL A 1011 22.14 21.55 -41.64
C VAL A 1011 21.02 21.84 -42.68
N LYS A 1012 20.10 20.91 -42.89
CA LYS A 1012 18.81 21.14 -43.56
C LYS A 1012 17.71 21.37 -42.51
#